data_AF-A0A972DHV0-F1
#
_entry.id   AF-A0A972DHV0-F1
#
_cell.length_a   1.000
_cell.length_b   1.000
_cell.length_c   1.000
_cell.angle_alpha   90.00
_cell.angle_beta   90.00
_cell.angle_gamma   90.00
#
_symmetry.space_group_name_H-M   'P 1'
#
loop_
_entity.id
_entity.type
_entity.pdbx_description
1 polymer ?
#
loop_
_entity_poly.entity_id
_entity_poly.type
_entity_poly.pdbx_seq_one_letter_code
_entity_poly.pdbx_strand_id
1 'polypeptide(L)'
;MEGETMDQWMNLSESRLLELVPDRAGLYFVGCPNCTGGYQENQLRDWRPDEPDVVRCTYCGMAYPNDIYKDDKTEEVLSPGGDIISYPYYENKEGYRYYFTASREYNKRAFCEALILKLAQRWKETKNTEYARKAALMLHRFAVVWPRYCWHFDYPFIQKQWYQGYVDPKDCRQDYRTARYHWWGFTDLKLDLLSAYEILKDGDFWQDLDKEMNEDVRGKIEWFFRDNADHLIAQKTGLGNMHPYLWRTIVKLGRILKDVKYIHYPIPDIKKLIKEGFFADGAWCEGSPDYTAQTLNGILEVCDYYDGWIDPPSYVPGESDLFLDGTSLRDLCPEIKGIVDTLEKQKFPYGGRLTCHDSWGHAKYPYPKVPNDHKEESFLLPVLGHGCLTGGIGESTGRVDLTFRGGYGHQHMDGLSIMVTAYGREMLSDIGYTHTKYRCLTLATLAHNTVVVDCKNQHSGHKHVVDGNLRFYDDRNPVFQILSVDNPQVYPGLTEEYRRTIARIQTNSKNFYLTDLFFVKGGKQHDYILHGDCIAEQEPVMEDPSYDRYVKLDTLLPEGTEFAPPTGEHQVFHCARKGYIYGLLSNIKEASPSESGQVKWNFSYTGLPVGPKDEKEKFLPDEREKQLGIRIRSFTEDTDRLYTGFSSSVRQGNNDDDALERYLRPFVMVRRFPCEEGSVFCSVME
;
A
#
# COMPACT_ATOMS: atom_id res chain seq x y z
N MET A 1 19.10 -13.90 -2.48
CA MET A 1 20.31 -13.94 -3.34
C MET A 1 21.40 -12.94 -2.93
N GLU A 2 21.25 -12.16 -1.85
CA GLU A 2 22.37 -11.39 -1.27
C GLU A 2 23.23 -12.36 -0.43
N GLY A 3 24.17 -13.06 -1.07
CA GLY A 3 25.09 -13.97 -0.37
C GLY A 3 25.60 -15.16 -1.19
N GLU A 4 24.92 -15.53 -2.27
CA GLU A 4 25.33 -16.64 -3.15
C GLU A 4 26.20 -16.12 -4.30
N THR A 5 27.35 -16.74 -4.55
CA THR A 5 28.26 -16.33 -5.62
C THR A 5 27.75 -16.86 -6.97
N MET A 6 27.90 -16.07 -8.04
CA MET A 6 27.56 -16.48 -9.41
C MET A 6 28.23 -17.82 -9.79
N ASP A 7 29.40 -18.10 -9.20
CA ASP A 7 30.17 -19.33 -9.37
C ASP A 7 29.39 -20.58 -8.95
N GLN A 8 28.53 -20.51 -7.92
CA GLN A 8 27.71 -21.64 -7.49
C GLN A 8 26.72 -22.06 -8.58
N TRP A 9 26.08 -21.10 -9.25
CA TRP A 9 25.14 -21.36 -10.34
C TRP A 9 25.82 -21.81 -11.62
N MET A 10 27.01 -21.25 -11.88
CA MET A 10 27.82 -21.67 -13.02
C MET A 10 28.38 -23.08 -12.88
N ASN A 11 28.53 -23.60 -11.67
CA ASN A 11 28.96 -24.99 -11.46
C ASN A 11 27.85 -26.02 -11.68
N LEU A 12 26.58 -25.61 -11.79
CA LEU A 12 25.49 -26.53 -12.12
C LEU A 12 25.52 -26.92 -13.60
N SER A 13 25.17 -28.18 -13.88
CA SER A 13 24.94 -28.64 -15.25
C SER A 13 23.73 -27.95 -15.86
N GLU A 14 23.71 -27.85 -17.18
CA GLU A 14 22.55 -27.32 -17.93
C GLU A 14 21.28 -28.10 -17.58
N SER A 15 21.34 -29.44 -17.55
CA SER A 15 20.22 -30.28 -17.15
C SER A 15 19.67 -29.91 -15.79
N ARG A 16 20.54 -29.66 -14.81
CA ARG A 16 20.13 -29.31 -13.45
C ARG A 16 19.48 -27.93 -13.39
N LEU A 17 19.98 -26.97 -14.17
CA LEU A 17 19.35 -25.65 -14.28
C LEU A 17 17.97 -25.72 -14.93
N LEU A 18 17.80 -26.58 -15.94
CA LEU A 18 16.52 -26.78 -16.62
C LEU A 18 15.48 -27.48 -15.73
N GLU A 19 15.91 -28.37 -14.83
CA GLU A 19 15.04 -29.00 -13.82
C GLU A 19 14.49 -28.00 -12.79
N LEU A 20 15.20 -26.90 -12.54
CA LEU A 20 14.72 -25.87 -11.62
C LEU A 20 13.58 -25.03 -12.21
N VAL A 21 13.46 -24.96 -13.54
CA VAL A 21 12.36 -24.27 -14.21
C VAL A 21 11.06 -25.05 -14.01
N PRO A 22 10.06 -24.48 -13.30
CA PRO A 22 8.83 -25.20 -12.97
C PRO A 22 8.07 -25.66 -14.20
N ASP A 23 7.61 -26.91 -14.19
CA ASP A 23 6.83 -27.53 -15.28
C ASP A 23 5.33 -27.18 -15.23
N ARG A 24 4.91 -26.41 -14.23
CA ARG A 24 3.52 -25.99 -13.97
C ARG A 24 3.47 -24.61 -13.31
N ALA A 25 2.30 -23.97 -13.41
CA ALA A 25 2.06 -22.70 -12.74
C ALA A 25 2.04 -22.87 -11.21
N GLY A 26 2.61 -21.91 -10.47
CA GLY A 26 2.58 -21.88 -9.01
C GLY A 26 1.57 -20.90 -8.43
N LEU A 27 1.37 -20.92 -7.11
CA LEU A 27 0.46 -20.02 -6.39
C LEU A 27 1.21 -19.11 -5.41
N TYR A 28 0.84 -17.83 -5.37
CA TYR A 28 1.37 -16.82 -4.48
C TYR A 28 0.72 -16.91 -3.09
N PHE A 29 -0.60 -16.80 -2.95
CA PHE A 29 -1.24 -16.67 -1.64
C PHE A 29 -1.49 -18.02 -0.94
N VAL A 30 -0.42 -18.76 -0.63
CA VAL A 30 -0.51 -20.01 0.14
C VAL A 30 -0.07 -19.79 1.58
N GLY A 31 -1.02 -19.96 2.49
CA GLY A 31 -0.82 -19.72 3.92
C GLY A 31 -0.13 -20.85 4.67
N CYS A 32 0.30 -20.55 5.90
CA CYS A 32 0.81 -21.54 6.84
C CYS A 32 -0.32 -22.02 7.77
N PRO A 33 -0.75 -23.31 7.73
CA PRO A 33 -1.78 -23.80 8.65
C PRO A 33 -1.30 -23.94 10.11
N ASN A 34 0.01 -23.82 10.35
CA ASN A 34 0.61 -24.00 11.67
C ASN A 34 0.71 -22.72 12.52
N CYS A 35 0.71 -21.52 11.90
CA CYS A 35 0.84 -20.25 12.60
C CYS A 35 0.11 -19.12 11.89
N THR A 36 -0.14 -18.02 12.60
CA THR A 36 -0.84 -16.84 12.09
C THR A 36 0.09 -15.71 11.63
N GLY A 37 1.40 -15.81 11.89
CA GLY A 37 2.37 -14.78 11.52
C GLY A 37 2.32 -14.35 10.05
N GLY A 38 2.62 -13.08 9.80
CA GLY A 38 2.56 -12.44 8.48
C GLY A 38 1.18 -11.89 8.12
N TYR A 39 0.89 -11.84 6.81
CA TYR A 39 -0.32 -11.25 6.25
C TYR A 39 -0.74 -11.97 4.95
N GLN A 40 -2.00 -11.78 4.54
CA GLN A 40 -2.53 -12.22 3.23
C GLN A 40 -2.21 -13.66 2.82
N GLU A 41 -2.17 -14.63 3.73
CA GLU A 41 -1.82 -16.02 3.39
C GLU A 41 -0.51 -16.13 2.58
N ASN A 42 0.49 -15.31 2.90
CA ASN A 42 1.71 -15.18 2.10
C ASN A 42 2.96 -15.74 2.81
N GLN A 43 2.80 -16.70 3.72
CA GLN A 43 3.85 -17.13 4.64
C GLN A 43 4.92 -18.05 4.02
N LEU A 44 4.60 -18.78 2.95
CA LEU A 44 5.47 -19.81 2.39
C LEU A 44 6.46 -19.23 1.36
N ARG A 45 7.51 -18.58 1.87
CA ARG A 45 8.50 -17.84 1.05
C ARG A 45 9.95 -18.28 1.23
N ASP A 46 10.27 -19.05 2.27
CA ASP A 46 11.61 -19.63 2.42
C ASP A 46 11.72 -20.91 1.59
N TRP A 47 12.07 -20.74 0.32
CA TRP A 47 12.44 -21.79 -0.62
C TRP A 47 13.91 -21.65 -0.99
N ARG A 48 14.61 -22.78 -1.17
CA ARG A 48 16.04 -22.78 -1.46
C ARG A 48 16.38 -23.75 -2.61
N PRO A 49 17.31 -23.37 -3.50
CA PRO A 49 17.69 -24.18 -4.66
C PRO A 49 18.42 -25.48 -4.33
N ASP A 50 19.10 -25.56 -3.18
CA ASP A 50 19.73 -26.78 -2.65
C ASP A 50 18.73 -27.75 -2.01
N GLU A 51 17.57 -27.26 -1.60
CA GLU A 51 16.42 -28.03 -1.11
C GLU A 51 15.18 -27.78 -1.99
N PRO A 52 15.24 -28.08 -3.29
CA PRO A 52 14.28 -27.61 -4.28
C PRO A 52 12.85 -28.13 -4.01
N ASP A 53 12.69 -29.22 -3.27
CA ASP A 53 11.41 -29.87 -3.07
C ASP A 53 10.66 -29.40 -1.82
N VAL A 54 11.25 -28.49 -1.03
CA VAL A 54 10.71 -28.00 0.24
C VAL A 54 10.45 -26.50 0.21
N VAL A 55 9.31 -26.06 0.75
CA VAL A 55 9.06 -24.64 1.07
C VAL A 55 8.77 -24.50 2.56
N ARG A 56 9.25 -23.41 3.16
CA ARG A 56 9.10 -23.13 4.59
C ARG A 56 8.30 -21.87 4.85
N CYS A 57 7.56 -21.89 5.95
CA CYS A 57 6.98 -20.68 6.52
C CYS A 57 8.11 -19.77 7.04
N THR A 58 8.19 -18.54 6.55
CA THR A 58 9.22 -17.56 6.96
C THR A 58 9.09 -17.14 8.43
N TYR A 59 7.94 -17.37 9.06
CA TYR A 59 7.66 -16.97 10.43
C TYR A 59 7.92 -18.08 11.45
N CYS A 60 7.34 -19.27 11.27
CA CYS A 60 7.52 -20.39 12.21
C CYS A 60 8.58 -21.42 11.79
N GLY A 61 9.13 -21.31 10.58
CA GLY A 61 10.14 -22.22 10.05
C GLY A 61 9.63 -23.62 9.64
N MET A 62 8.33 -23.90 9.82
CA MET A 62 7.74 -25.18 9.44
C MET A 62 7.92 -25.44 7.94
N ALA A 63 8.46 -26.62 7.60
CA ALA A 63 8.66 -27.08 6.23
C ALA A 63 7.41 -27.81 5.71
N TYR A 64 7.08 -27.62 4.44
CA TYR A 64 5.91 -28.20 3.78
C TYR A 64 6.26 -28.84 2.43
N PRO A 65 5.53 -29.91 2.04
CA PRO A 65 4.62 -30.69 2.89
C PRO A 65 5.37 -31.46 3.99
N ASN A 66 4.67 -31.93 5.03
CA ASN A 66 5.27 -32.72 6.12
C ASN A 66 4.28 -33.77 6.66
N ASP A 67 4.69 -34.54 7.70
CA ASP A 67 3.87 -35.62 8.27
C ASP A 67 2.55 -35.18 8.91
N ILE A 68 2.41 -33.91 9.27
CA ILE A 68 1.20 -33.32 9.85
C ILE A 68 0.33 -32.72 8.74
N TYR A 69 0.94 -31.99 7.82
CA TYR A 69 0.30 -31.29 6.72
C TYR A 69 0.76 -31.90 5.40
N LYS A 70 0.13 -33.02 5.05
CA LYS A 70 0.47 -33.82 3.86
C LYS A 70 -0.27 -33.31 2.63
N ASP A 71 0.45 -33.26 1.52
CA ASP A 71 -0.10 -33.12 0.17
C ASP A 71 -0.70 -34.48 -0.28
N ASP A 72 -1.73 -34.95 0.43
CA ASP A 72 -2.31 -36.30 0.27
C ASP A 72 -3.54 -36.34 -0.64
N LYS A 73 -4.07 -35.17 -1.02
CA LYS A 73 -5.12 -35.00 -2.02
C LYS A 73 -4.57 -34.31 -3.25
N THR A 74 -5.31 -34.36 -4.34
CA THR A 74 -4.87 -33.87 -5.64
C THR A 74 -6.05 -33.36 -6.46
N GLU A 75 -5.82 -32.25 -7.17
CA GLU A 75 -6.73 -31.69 -8.15
C GLU A 75 -6.10 -31.80 -9.55
N GLU A 76 -6.79 -32.46 -10.47
CA GLU A 76 -6.33 -32.62 -11.85
C GLU A 76 -6.90 -31.51 -12.73
N VAL A 77 -6.02 -30.84 -13.47
CA VAL A 77 -6.34 -29.65 -14.25
C VAL A 77 -5.88 -29.83 -15.68
N LEU A 78 -6.82 -29.74 -16.63
CA LEU A 78 -6.48 -29.69 -18.04
C LEU A 78 -5.77 -28.36 -18.34
N SER A 79 -4.54 -28.43 -18.81
CA SER A 79 -3.79 -27.26 -19.27
C SER A 79 -4.28 -26.74 -20.62
N PRO A 80 -3.97 -25.48 -20.99
CA PRO A 80 -4.23 -24.96 -22.32
C PRO A 80 -3.61 -25.79 -23.46
N GLY A 81 -2.47 -26.43 -23.20
CA GLY A 81 -1.79 -27.31 -24.15
C GLY A 81 -2.38 -28.72 -24.28
N GLY A 82 -3.37 -29.08 -23.46
CA GLY A 82 -4.04 -30.39 -23.49
C GLY A 82 -3.48 -31.43 -22.53
N ASP A 83 -2.41 -31.13 -21.81
CA ASP A 83 -1.88 -32.01 -20.75
C ASP A 83 -2.76 -31.95 -19.50
N ILE A 84 -2.90 -33.06 -18.79
CA ILE A 84 -3.48 -33.10 -17.44
C ILE A 84 -2.37 -32.83 -16.41
N ILE A 85 -2.53 -31.78 -15.61
CA ILE A 85 -1.60 -31.32 -14.60
C ILE A 85 -2.16 -31.57 -13.21
N SER A 86 -1.34 -32.23 -12.39
CA SER A 86 -1.70 -32.64 -11.04
C SER A 86 -1.27 -31.60 -10.01
N TYR A 87 -2.21 -31.06 -9.25
CA TYR A 87 -1.98 -30.07 -8.18
C TYR A 87 -2.28 -30.68 -6.82
N PRO A 88 -1.26 -31.18 -6.09
CA PRO A 88 -1.49 -31.75 -4.78
C PRO A 88 -1.78 -30.66 -3.73
N TYR A 89 -2.55 -31.02 -2.72
CA TYR A 89 -2.93 -30.11 -1.64
C TYR A 89 -3.21 -30.86 -0.32
N TYR A 90 -3.06 -30.12 0.77
CA TYR A 90 -3.62 -30.45 2.08
C TYR A 90 -4.97 -29.75 2.26
N GLU A 91 -5.98 -30.44 2.80
CA GLU A 91 -7.29 -29.86 3.11
C GLU A 91 -7.53 -29.87 4.62
N ASN A 92 -7.82 -28.70 5.20
CA ASN A 92 -8.13 -28.62 6.63
C ASN A 92 -9.56 -29.10 6.94
N LYS A 93 -9.93 -29.06 8.24
CA LYS A 93 -11.24 -29.55 8.70
C LYS A 93 -12.40 -28.72 8.18
N GLU A 94 -12.14 -27.46 7.86
CA GLU A 94 -13.09 -26.49 7.31
C GLU A 94 -13.24 -26.61 5.79
N GLY A 95 -12.47 -27.49 5.13
CA GLY A 95 -12.49 -27.71 3.69
C GLY A 95 -11.63 -26.73 2.89
N TYR A 96 -10.81 -25.91 3.55
CA TYR A 96 -9.86 -25.01 2.89
C TYR A 96 -8.61 -25.76 2.45
N ARG A 97 -8.20 -25.56 1.19
CA ARG A 97 -7.09 -26.29 0.58
C ARG A 97 -5.83 -25.44 0.49
N TYR A 98 -4.73 -26.00 0.98
CA TYR A 98 -3.38 -25.43 0.96
C TYR A 98 -2.55 -26.16 -0.09
N TYR A 99 -2.07 -25.43 -1.10
CA TYR A 99 -1.29 -25.99 -2.21
C TYR A 99 0.21 -25.74 -1.99
N PHE A 100 0.84 -26.46 -1.05
CA PHE A 100 2.24 -26.23 -0.67
C PHE A 100 3.19 -26.41 -1.85
N THR A 101 2.99 -27.48 -2.63
CA THR A 101 3.75 -27.72 -3.86
C THR A 101 3.60 -26.57 -4.86
N ALA A 102 2.40 -26.02 -5.06
CA ALA A 102 2.22 -24.88 -5.97
C ALA A 102 2.92 -23.61 -5.45
N SER A 103 2.96 -23.39 -4.13
CA SER A 103 3.74 -22.30 -3.53
C SER A 103 5.24 -22.46 -3.80
N ARG A 104 5.76 -23.67 -3.63
CA ARG A 104 7.14 -24.01 -3.96
C ARG A 104 7.47 -23.72 -5.43
N GLU A 105 6.62 -24.15 -6.36
CA GLU A 105 6.82 -23.88 -7.79
C GLU A 105 6.78 -22.38 -8.10
N TYR A 106 5.95 -21.61 -7.40
CA TYR A 106 5.95 -20.15 -7.53
C TYR A 106 7.30 -19.53 -7.12
N ASN A 107 7.87 -19.97 -6.00
CA ASN A 107 9.16 -19.47 -5.51
C ASN A 107 10.34 -19.90 -6.43
N LYS A 108 10.33 -21.15 -6.94
CA LYS A 108 11.26 -21.63 -7.98
C LYS A 108 11.24 -20.75 -9.23
N ARG A 109 10.03 -20.42 -9.70
CA ARG A 109 9.82 -19.55 -10.88
C ARG A 109 10.49 -18.20 -10.68
N ALA A 110 10.22 -17.54 -9.55
CA ALA A 110 10.80 -16.24 -9.20
C ALA A 110 12.34 -16.29 -9.09
N PHE A 111 12.91 -17.36 -8.53
CA PHE A 111 14.35 -17.58 -8.51
C PHE A 111 14.93 -17.70 -9.93
N CYS A 112 14.32 -18.52 -10.79
CA CYS A 112 14.77 -18.74 -12.16
C CYS A 112 14.73 -17.45 -12.99
N GLU A 113 13.66 -16.64 -12.87
CA GLU A 113 13.56 -15.33 -13.52
C GLU A 113 14.75 -14.44 -13.20
N ALA A 114 15.04 -14.28 -11.90
CA ALA A 114 16.11 -13.43 -11.43
C ALA A 114 17.50 -13.99 -11.78
N LEU A 115 17.67 -15.32 -11.79
CA LEU A 115 18.90 -15.98 -12.24
C LEU A 115 19.15 -15.77 -13.74
N ILE A 116 18.14 -15.96 -14.59
CA ILE A 116 18.23 -15.78 -16.04
C ILE A 116 18.68 -14.34 -16.37
N LEU A 117 18.07 -13.33 -15.72
CA LEU A 117 18.46 -11.93 -15.91
C LEU A 117 19.91 -11.68 -15.48
N LYS A 118 20.31 -12.21 -14.32
CA LYS A 118 21.69 -12.09 -13.83
C LYS A 118 22.71 -12.74 -14.77
N LEU A 119 22.42 -13.92 -15.29
CA LEU A 119 23.29 -14.60 -16.27
C LEU A 119 23.42 -13.78 -17.55
N ALA A 120 22.31 -13.26 -18.08
CA ALA A 120 22.34 -12.38 -19.26
C ALA A 120 23.18 -11.11 -19.01
N GLN A 121 23.02 -10.46 -17.85
CA GLN A 121 23.82 -9.30 -17.46
C GLN A 121 25.32 -9.65 -17.37
N ARG A 122 25.68 -10.79 -16.77
CA ARG A 122 27.08 -11.25 -16.71
C ARG A 122 27.66 -11.54 -18.08
N TRP A 123 26.89 -12.10 -19.00
CA TRP A 123 27.35 -12.23 -20.38
C TRP A 123 27.56 -10.86 -21.03
N LYS A 124 26.67 -9.89 -20.83
CA LYS A 124 26.84 -8.53 -21.37
C LYS A 124 28.15 -7.89 -20.91
N GLU A 125 28.52 -8.08 -19.64
CA GLU A 125 29.74 -7.58 -19.01
C GLU A 125 31.00 -8.33 -19.46
N THR A 126 30.96 -9.66 -19.48
CA THR A 126 32.17 -10.51 -19.61
C THR A 126 32.39 -11.07 -21.01
N LYS A 127 31.34 -11.11 -21.83
CA LYS A 127 31.28 -11.82 -23.12
C LYS A 127 31.57 -13.32 -23.04
N ASN A 128 31.57 -13.93 -21.86
CA ASN A 128 31.67 -15.38 -21.72
C ASN A 128 30.35 -16.04 -22.17
N THR A 129 30.41 -16.82 -23.24
CA THR A 129 29.26 -17.44 -23.92
C THR A 129 28.54 -18.48 -23.07
N GLU A 130 29.19 -19.05 -22.05
CA GLU A 130 28.56 -20.01 -21.14
C GLU A 130 27.39 -19.38 -20.37
N TYR A 131 27.54 -18.12 -19.95
CA TYR A 131 26.45 -17.37 -19.31
C TYR A 131 25.27 -17.18 -20.26
N ALA A 132 25.55 -16.80 -21.50
CA ALA A 132 24.52 -16.56 -22.51
C ALA A 132 23.75 -17.84 -22.83
N ARG A 133 24.49 -18.95 -23.00
CA ARG A 133 23.94 -20.27 -23.27
C ARG A 133 23.01 -20.75 -22.15
N LYS A 134 23.47 -20.71 -20.90
CA LYS A 134 22.64 -21.12 -19.75
C LYS A 134 21.39 -20.27 -19.60
N ALA A 135 21.51 -18.95 -19.76
CA ALA A 135 20.38 -18.04 -19.72
C ALA A 135 19.36 -18.32 -20.85
N ALA A 136 19.84 -18.54 -22.08
CA ALA A 136 19.00 -18.83 -23.24
C ALA A 136 18.27 -20.17 -23.11
N LEU A 137 18.95 -21.22 -22.66
CA LEU A 137 18.34 -22.55 -22.43
C LEU A 137 17.26 -22.51 -21.35
N MET A 138 17.50 -21.83 -20.23
CA MET A 138 16.50 -21.68 -19.17
C MET A 138 15.29 -20.84 -19.63
N LEU A 139 15.52 -19.75 -20.37
CA LEU A 139 14.45 -18.95 -20.94
C LEU A 139 13.63 -19.72 -21.97
N HIS A 140 14.30 -20.48 -22.84
CA HIS A 140 13.66 -21.40 -23.78
C HIS A 140 12.81 -22.45 -23.05
N ARG A 141 13.30 -23.00 -21.94
CA ARG A 141 12.55 -23.96 -21.14
C ARG A 141 11.21 -23.39 -20.64
N PHE A 142 11.17 -22.12 -20.24
CA PHE A 142 9.89 -21.46 -19.92
C PHE A 142 8.93 -21.45 -21.13
N ALA A 143 9.43 -21.17 -22.33
CA ALA A 143 8.62 -21.21 -23.54
C ALA A 143 8.14 -22.63 -23.91
N VAL A 144 8.92 -23.66 -23.60
CA VAL A 144 8.54 -25.07 -23.79
C VAL A 144 7.43 -25.49 -22.83
N VAL A 145 7.50 -25.10 -21.55
CA VAL A 145 6.50 -25.49 -20.54
C VAL A 145 5.29 -24.58 -20.51
N TRP A 146 5.34 -23.41 -21.16
CA TRP A 146 4.24 -22.44 -21.19
C TRP A 146 2.86 -23.05 -21.52
N PRO A 147 2.69 -23.91 -22.55
CA PRO A 147 1.42 -24.62 -22.81
C PRO A 147 0.82 -25.36 -21.60
N ARG A 148 1.67 -25.82 -20.67
CA ARG A 148 1.27 -26.58 -19.47
C ARG A 148 0.81 -25.70 -18.32
N TYR A 149 1.13 -24.40 -18.35
CA TYR A 149 0.77 -23.49 -17.26
C TYR A 149 -0.74 -23.26 -17.27
N CYS A 150 -1.39 -23.71 -16.20
CA CYS A 150 -2.83 -23.64 -16.04
C CYS A 150 -3.26 -22.24 -15.60
N TRP A 151 -4.38 -21.77 -16.16
CA TRP A 151 -5.03 -20.55 -15.72
C TRP A 151 -5.57 -20.72 -14.30
N HIS A 152 -5.44 -19.68 -13.49
CA HIS A 152 -5.85 -19.71 -12.09
C HIS A 152 -6.34 -18.36 -11.58
N PHE A 153 -7.13 -18.43 -10.51
CA PHE A 153 -7.46 -17.30 -9.66
C PHE A 153 -6.82 -17.53 -8.29
N ASP A 154 -5.91 -16.62 -7.93
CA ASP A 154 -5.15 -16.66 -6.69
C ASP A 154 -5.29 -15.34 -5.94
N TYR A 155 -5.94 -15.39 -4.79
CA TYR A 155 -6.25 -14.23 -3.96
C TYR A 155 -6.28 -14.64 -2.49
N PRO A 156 -5.84 -13.79 -1.55
CA PRO A 156 -5.77 -14.14 -0.14
C PRO A 156 -7.17 -14.39 0.44
N PHE A 157 -7.25 -15.36 1.35
CA PHE A 157 -8.43 -15.76 2.13
C PHE A 157 -9.60 -16.32 1.30
N ILE A 158 -9.37 -16.57 0.01
CA ILE A 158 -10.33 -17.18 -0.90
C ILE A 158 -9.74 -18.49 -1.42
N GLN A 159 -10.56 -19.53 -1.50
CA GLN A 159 -10.16 -20.82 -2.06
C GLN A 159 -9.62 -20.64 -3.48
N LYS A 160 -8.40 -21.14 -3.70
CA LYS A 160 -7.70 -21.06 -4.99
C LYS A 160 -8.48 -21.85 -6.05
N GLN A 161 -8.54 -21.32 -7.26
CA GLN A 161 -9.33 -21.91 -8.35
C GLN A 161 -8.49 -22.12 -9.59
N TRP A 162 -8.59 -23.32 -10.15
CA TRP A 162 -7.98 -23.70 -11.41
C TRP A 162 -9.03 -23.73 -12.51
N TYR A 163 -8.66 -23.25 -13.70
CA TYR A 163 -9.52 -23.30 -14.88
C TYR A 163 -9.14 -24.49 -15.75
N GLN A 164 -10.15 -25.13 -16.34
CA GLN A 164 -9.96 -26.28 -17.21
C GLN A 164 -9.75 -25.83 -18.66
N GLY A 165 -8.56 -26.09 -19.20
CA GLY A 165 -8.16 -25.79 -20.56
C GLY A 165 -7.80 -24.32 -20.78
N TYR A 166 -7.95 -23.89 -22.03
CA TYR A 166 -7.76 -22.49 -22.42
C TYR A 166 -8.94 -21.64 -21.94
N VAL A 167 -8.64 -20.46 -21.36
CA VAL A 167 -9.64 -19.46 -20.99
C VAL A 167 -9.67 -18.41 -22.08
N ASP A 168 -10.83 -18.12 -22.67
CA ASP A 168 -11.00 -17.00 -23.60
C ASP A 168 -10.84 -15.68 -22.84
N PRO A 169 -10.12 -14.66 -23.36
CA PRO A 169 -9.93 -13.38 -22.68
C PRO A 169 -11.21 -12.75 -22.13
N LYS A 170 -12.36 -12.92 -22.80
CA LYS A 170 -13.66 -12.38 -22.32
C LYS A 170 -14.21 -13.08 -21.08
N ASP A 171 -13.76 -14.32 -20.83
CA ASP A 171 -14.17 -15.17 -19.71
C ASP A 171 -13.23 -15.00 -18.50
N CYS A 172 -12.15 -14.24 -18.67
CA CYS A 172 -11.27 -13.84 -17.58
C CYS A 172 -11.99 -12.92 -16.59
N ARG A 173 -11.62 -13.05 -15.31
CA ARG A 173 -12.13 -12.16 -14.26
C ARG A 173 -11.64 -10.72 -14.49
N GLN A 174 -12.48 -9.76 -14.12
CA GLN A 174 -12.15 -8.33 -14.11
C GLN A 174 -10.85 -8.07 -13.33
N ASP A 175 -10.20 -6.93 -13.63
CA ASP A 175 -8.95 -6.49 -13.00
C ASP A 175 -7.79 -7.50 -13.12
N TYR A 176 -7.77 -8.26 -14.22
CA TYR A 176 -6.77 -9.28 -14.54
C TYR A 176 -6.60 -10.33 -13.43
N ARG A 177 -7.70 -10.69 -12.75
CA ARG A 177 -7.68 -11.69 -11.66
C ARG A 177 -7.59 -13.13 -12.15
N THR A 178 -7.74 -13.37 -13.44
CA THR A 178 -7.41 -14.66 -14.07
C THR A 178 -6.03 -14.55 -14.71
N ALA A 179 -5.07 -15.30 -14.18
CA ALA A 179 -3.67 -15.24 -14.58
C ALA A 179 -3.13 -16.64 -14.88
N ARG A 180 -1.98 -16.73 -15.56
CA ARG A 180 -1.40 -18.01 -16.01
C ARG A 180 0.04 -18.17 -15.57
N TYR A 181 0.83 -17.12 -15.68
CA TYR A 181 2.24 -17.13 -15.29
C TYR A 181 2.44 -16.73 -13.81
N HIS A 182 1.70 -15.73 -13.36
CA HIS A 182 1.72 -15.09 -12.04
C HIS A 182 0.34 -15.17 -11.38
N TRP A 183 0.20 -14.64 -10.16
CA TRP A 183 -1.10 -14.55 -9.49
C TRP A 183 -1.98 -13.40 -10.01
N TRP A 184 -1.37 -12.40 -10.65
CA TRP A 184 -2.06 -11.19 -11.13
C TRP A 184 -1.66 -10.87 -12.57
N GLY A 185 -2.64 -10.88 -13.48
CA GLY A 185 -2.41 -10.81 -14.92
C GLY A 185 -1.76 -9.49 -15.39
N PHE A 186 -1.93 -8.37 -14.65
CA PHE A 186 -1.17 -7.14 -14.92
C PHE A 186 0.36 -7.34 -14.92
N THR A 187 0.84 -8.42 -14.31
CA THR A 187 2.26 -8.76 -14.19
C THR A 187 2.57 -10.17 -14.73
N ASP A 188 1.69 -10.73 -15.56
CA ASP A 188 1.88 -12.08 -16.13
C ASP A 188 3.04 -12.12 -17.14
N LEU A 189 3.21 -11.04 -17.92
CA LEU A 189 4.36 -10.87 -18.79
C LEU A 189 5.55 -10.37 -17.97
N LYS A 190 6.56 -11.22 -17.75
CA LYS A 190 7.67 -10.91 -16.84
C LYS A 190 8.74 -10.01 -17.43
N LEU A 191 8.95 -8.90 -16.74
CA LEU A 191 9.96 -7.90 -17.07
C LEU A 191 11.39 -8.47 -17.01
N ASP A 192 11.70 -9.32 -16.03
CA ASP A 192 13.04 -9.91 -15.89
C ASP A 192 13.38 -10.81 -17.08
N LEU A 193 12.45 -11.67 -17.51
CA LEU A 193 12.62 -12.54 -18.68
C LEU A 193 12.74 -11.71 -19.97
N LEU A 194 11.91 -10.68 -20.14
CA LEU A 194 12.01 -9.76 -21.28
C LEU A 194 13.35 -9.02 -21.30
N SER A 195 13.83 -8.55 -20.16
CA SER A 195 15.10 -7.83 -20.04
C SER A 195 16.29 -8.76 -20.30
N ALA A 196 16.21 -10.02 -19.86
CA ALA A 196 17.21 -11.02 -20.19
C ALA A 196 17.22 -11.30 -21.70
N TYR A 197 16.05 -11.47 -22.31
CA TYR A 197 15.94 -11.69 -23.75
C TYR A 197 16.47 -10.50 -24.55
N GLU A 198 16.14 -9.28 -24.16
CA GLU A 198 16.66 -8.04 -24.78
C GLU A 198 18.18 -8.02 -24.83
N ILE A 199 18.84 -8.47 -23.76
CA ILE A 199 20.28 -8.59 -23.71
C ILE A 199 20.73 -9.66 -24.72
N LEU A 200 20.17 -10.87 -24.64
CA LEU A 200 20.60 -12.07 -25.37
C LEU A 200 20.33 -12.06 -26.88
N LYS A 201 19.28 -11.37 -27.34
CA LYS A 201 18.72 -11.49 -28.72
C LYS A 201 19.71 -11.18 -29.84
N ASP A 202 20.76 -10.41 -29.57
CA ASP A 202 21.78 -10.00 -30.55
C ASP A 202 23.07 -10.84 -30.44
N GLY A 203 23.06 -11.90 -29.61
CA GLY A 203 24.15 -12.87 -29.56
C GLY A 203 24.28 -13.71 -30.83
N ASP A 204 25.47 -14.23 -31.11
CA ASP A 204 25.80 -15.06 -32.27
C ASP A 204 25.57 -16.57 -32.03
N PHE A 205 25.30 -16.98 -30.79
CA PHE A 205 25.15 -18.36 -30.36
C PHE A 205 23.81 -19.04 -30.76
N TRP A 206 22.85 -18.29 -31.29
CA TRP A 206 21.51 -18.82 -31.60
C TRP A 206 21.53 -19.92 -32.65
N GLN A 207 22.31 -19.77 -33.73
CA GLN A 207 22.36 -20.76 -34.81
C GLN A 207 22.88 -22.13 -34.35
N ASP A 208 23.79 -22.13 -33.38
CA ASP A 208 24.33 -23.37 -32.82
C ASP A 208 23.34 -24.00 -31.84
N LEU A 209 22.65 -23.19 -31.03
CA LEU A 209 21.55 -23.66 -30.19
C LEU A 209 20.40 -24.26 -31.03
N ASP A 210 20.00 -23.61 -32.12
CA ASP A 210 18.91 -24.10 -32.97
C ASP A 210 19.24 -25.47 -33.57
N LYS A 211 20.49 -25.67 -34.02
CA LYS A 211 20.97 -26.96 -34.54
C LYS A 211 21.00 -28.04 -33.46
N GLU A 212 21.47 -27.71 -32.26
CA GLU A 212 21.58 -28.65 -31.15
C GLU A 212 20.20 -29.09 -30.65
N MET A 213 19.30 -28.13 -30.48
CA MET A 213 17.94 -28.37 -29.98
C MET A 213 16.99 -28.88 -31.08
N ASN A 214 17.41 -28.79 -32.35
CA ASN A 214 16.61 -29.14 -33.52
C ASN A 214 15.26 -28.40 -33.54
N GLU A 215 15.28 -27.12 -33.19
CA GLU A 215 14.12 -26.22 -33.19
C GLU A 215 14.56 -24.75 -33.33
N ASP A 216 13.64 -23.87 -33.70
CA ASP A 216 13.86 -22.42 -33.65
C ASP A 216 13.70 -21.94 -32.20
N VAL A 217 14.80 -21.97 -31.45
CA VAL A 217 14.84 -21.65 -30.02
C VAL A 217 14.39 -20.22 -29.80
N ARG A 218 14.91 -19.30 -30.62
CA ARG A 218 14.59 -17.88 -30.56
C ARG A 218 13.11 -17.64 -30.89
N GLY A 219 12.62 -18.19 -31.99
CA GLY A 219 11.23 -18.07 -32.38
C GLY A 219 10.27 -18.65 -31.34
N LYS A 220 10.64 -19.73 -30.66
CA LYS A 220 9.85 -20.32 -29.56
C LYS A 220 9.74 -19.36 -28.36
N ILE A 221 10.85 -18.70 -27.98
CA ILE A 221 10.86 -17.68 -26.92
C ILE A 221 10.00 -16.47 -27.32
N GLU A 222 10.15 -15.97 -28.54
CA GLU A 222 9.35 -14.84 -29.04
C GLU A 222 7.86 -15.20 -29.10
N TRP A 223 7.51 -16.43 -29.51
CA TRP A 223 6.14 -16.95 -29.46
C TRP A 223 5.56 -16.93 -28.04
N PHE A 224 6.32 -17.37 -27.04
CA PHE A 224 5.89 -17.34 -25.64
C PHE A 224 5.53 -15.93 -25.17
N PHE A 225 6.37 -14.93 -25.48
CA PHE A 225 6.07 -13.55 -25.12
C PHE A 225 4.86 -12.99 -25.87
N ARG A 226 4.74 -13.29 -27.17
CA ARG A 226 3.60 -12.83 -28.00
C ARG A 226 2.28 -13.46 -27.54
N ASP A 227 2.26 -14.77 -27.28
CA ASP A 227 1.06 -15.49 -26.81
C ASP A 227 0.53 -14.90 -25.49
N ASN A 228 1.43 -14.61 -24.55
CA ASN A 228 1.09 -13.98 -23.28
C ASN A 228 0.59 -12.53 -23.49
N ALA A 229 1.37 -11.70 -24.21
CA ALA A 229 1.03 -10.31 -24.48
C ALA A 229 -0.32 -10.15 -25.19
N ASP A 230 -0.56 -10.95 -26.23
CA ASP A 230 -1.78 -10.89 -27.03
C ASP A 230 -3.01 -11.29 -26.22
N HIS A 231 -2.89 -12.28 -25.34
CA HIS A 231 -3.97 -12.65 -24.44
C HIS A 231 -4.27 -11.52 -23.45
N LEU A 232 -3.25 -10.92 -22.82
CA LEU A 232 -3.43 -9.82 -21.87
C LEU A 232 -4.10 -8.60 -22.52
N ILE A 233 -3.64 -8.21 -23.72
CA ILE A 233 -4.24 -7.12 -24.51
C ILE A 233 -5.73 -7.39 -24.78
N ALA A 234 -6.10 -8.65 -24.99
CA ALA A 234 -7.46 -9.03 -25.34
C ALA A 234 -8.45 -9.08 -24.15
N GLN A 235 -7.99 -9.12 -22.88
CA GLN A 235 -8.87 -9.24 -21.70
C GLN A 235 -9.76 -8.01 -21.44
N LYS A 236 -9.50 -6.87 -22.10
CA LYS A 236 -10.27 -5.60 -22.06
C LYS A 236 -11.07 -5.38 -20.75
N THR A 237 -10.39 -4.85 -19.73
CA THR A 237 -10.99 -4.43 -18.44
C THR A 237 -11.09 -2.90 -18.33
N GLY A 238 -11.74 -2.39 -17.28
CA GLY A 238 -11.73 -0.95 -16.97
C GLY A 238 -10.34 -0.45 -16.56
N LEU A 239 -9.98 0.78 -16.94
CA LEU A 239 -8.69 1.39 -16.61
C LEU A 239 -8.53 1.64 -15.09
N GLY A 240 -7.30 1.48 -14.60
CA GLY A 240 -6.97 1.63 -13.18
C GLY A 240 -5.47 1.70 -12.93
N ASN A 241 -5.09 1.91 -11.67
CA ASN A 241 -3.72 2.20 -11.20
C ASN A 241 -2.63 1.20 -11.62
N MET A 242 -3.00 -0.04 -11.97
CA MET A 242 -2.06 -1.09 -12.40
C MET A 242 -1.83 -1.18 -13.91
N HIS A 243 -2.64 -0.52 -14.74
CA HIS A 243 -2.48 -0.60 -16.19
C HIS A 243 -1.09 -0.16 -16.68
N PRO A 244 -0.45 0.89 -16.12
CA PRO A 244 0.91 1.25 -16.51
C PRO A 244 1.94 0.12 -16.32
N TYR A 245 1.77 -0.75 -15.32
CA TYR A 245 2.65 -1.89 -15.08
C TYR A 245 2.51 -3.00 -16.13
N LEU A 246 1.32 -3.15 -16.71
CA LEU A 246 1.11 -4.01 -17.89
C LEU A 246 1.75 -3.35 -19.12
N TRP A 247 1.40 -2.09 -19.39
CA TRP A 247 1.87 -1.38 -20.58
C TRP A 247 3.38 -1.32 -20.70
N ARG A 248 4.12 -1.11 -19.60
CA ARG A 248 5.60 -1.06 -19.67
C ARG A 248 6.20 -2.35 -20.24
N THR A 249 5.60 -3.50 -19.93
CA THR A 249 6.08 -4.80 -20.43
C THR A 249 5.68 -5.02 -21.90
N ILE A 250 4.50 -4.56 -22.30
CA ILE A 250 4.02 -4.61 -23.69
C ILE A 250 4.85 -3.70 -24.59
N VAL A 251 5.07 -2.43 -24.21
CA VAL A 251 5.90 -1.50 -24.99
C VAL A 251 7.34 -2.01 -25.09
N LYS A 252 7.91 -2.52 -23.99
CA LYS A 252 9.24 -3.14 -24.01
C LYS A 252 9.30 -4.31 -25.00
N LEU A 253 8.29 -5.19 -25.02
CA LEU A 253 8.20 -6.27 -26.00
C LEU A 253 8.15 -5.72 -27.44
N GLY A 254 7.34 -4.69 -27.68
CA GLY A 254 7.27 -3.98 -28.96
C GLY A 254 8.62 -3.49 -29.44
N ARG A 255 9.42 -2.88 -28.56
CA ARG A 255 10.79 -2.44 -28.91
C ARG A 255 11.70 -3.59 -29.28
N ILE A 256 11.71 -4.64 -28.45
CA ILE A 256 12.57 -5.81 -28.63
C ILE A 256 12.31 -6.46 -29.99
N LEU A 257 11.03 -6.60 -30.35
CA LEU A 257 10.59 -7.28 -31.56
C LEU A 257 10.40 -6.35 -32.76
N LYS A 258 10.60 -5.04 -32.58
CA LYS A 258 10.32 -3.99 -33.58
C LYS A 258 8.90 -4.06 -34.12
N ASP A 259 7.93 -4.31 -33.24
CA ASP A 259 6.53 -4.53 -33.59
C ASP A 259 5.67 -3.35 -33.13
N VAL A 260 5.22 -2.56 -34.10
CA VAL A 260 4.40 -1.35 -33.89
C VAL A 260 3.07 -1.64 -33.20
N LYS A 261 2.53 -2.86 -33.29
CA LYS A 261 1.28 -3.24 -32.62
C LYS A 261 1.37 -2.99 -31.10
N TYR A 262 2.44 -3.46 -30.49
CA TYR A 262 2.64 -3.35 -29.04
C TYR A 262 3.07 -1.96 -28.61
N ILE A 263 3.74 -1.22 -29.49
CA ILE A 263 4.10 0.18 -29.25
C ILE A 263 2.85 1.05 -29.21
N HIS A 264 1.92 0.92 -30.16
CA HIS A 264 0.79 1.85 -30.25
C HIS A 264 -0.41 1.47 -29.38
N TYR A 265 -0.54 0.19 -28.99
CA TYR A 265 -1.68 -0.30 -28.20
C TYR A 265 -1.97 0.54 -26.93
N PRO A 266 -0.98 0.88 -26.08
CA PRO A 266 -1.28 1.58 -24.83
C PRO A 266 -1.61 3.08 -24.97
N ILE A 267 -1.23 3.72 -26.08
CA ILE A 267 -1.23 5.20 -26.19
C ILE A 267 -2.61 5.83 -25.94
N PRO A 268 -3.72 5.34 -26.53
CA PRO A 268 -5.05 5.89 -26.26
C PRO A 268 -5.43 5.81 -24.79
N ASP A 269 -5.14 4.67 -24.17
CA ASP A 269 -5.50 4.40 -22.79
C ASP A 269 -4.63 5.17 -21.80
N ILE A 270 -3.35 5.42 -22.11
CA ILE A 270 -2.48 6.30 -21.31
C ILE A 270 -3.06 7.72 -21.29
N LYS A 271 -3.40 8.28 -22.45
CA LYS A 271 -4.00 9.62 -22.55
C LYS A 271 -5.32 9.69 -21.79
N LYS A 272 -6.16 8.65 -21.91
CA LYS A 272 -7.42 8.54 -21.19
C LYS A 272 -7.22 8.45 -19.68
N LEU A 273 -6.28 7.62 -19.23
CA LEU A 273 -5.96 7.42 -17.81
C LEU A 273 -5.47 8.74 -17.17
N ILE A 274 -4.59 9.47 -17.84
CA ILE A 274 -4.09 10.78 -17.35
C ILE A 274 -5.25 11.78 -17.24
N LYS A 275 -6.12 11.84 -18.26
CA LYS A 275 -7.21 12.81 -18.34
C LYS A 275 -8.37 12.51 -17.38
N GLU A 276 -8.70 11.25 -17.19
CA GLU A 276 -9.91 10.82 -16.46
C GLU A 276 -9.61 10.23 -15.07
N GLY A 277 -8.40 9.73 -14.85
CA GLY A 277 -8.01 9.05 -13.60
C GLY A 277 -7.35 9.95 -12.56
N PHE A 278 -6.82 11.11 -12.96
CA PHE A 278 -6.27 12.10 -12.03
C PHE A 278 -7.25 13.26 -11.82
N PHE A 279 -7.31 13.76 -10.60
CA PHE A 279 -7.99 15.02 -10.30
C PHE A 279 -7.32 16.18 -11.02
N ALA A 280 -8.05 17.29 -11.19
CA ALA A 280 -7.50 18.49 -11.81
C ALA A 280 -6.27 19.06 -11.07
N ASP A 281 -6.15 18.77 -9.77
CA ASP A 281 -4.97 19.12 -8.97
C ASP A 281 -3.78 18.17 -9.21
N GLY A 282 -3.94 17.05 -9.93
CA GLY A 282 -2.89 16.09 -10.25
C GLY A 282 -2.77 14.89 -9.29
N ALA A 283 -3.62 14.77 -8.28
CA ALA A 283 -3.66 13.56 -7.44
C ALA A 283 -4.47 12.44 -8.11
N TRP A 284 -4.06 11.18 -7.91
CA TRP A 284 -4.84 10.03 -8.40
C TRP A 284 -6.21 9.97 -7.71
N CYS A 285 -7.25 9.51 -8.43
CA CYS A 285 -8.64 9.59 -7.96
C CYS A 285 -8.94 8.81 -6.66
N GLU A 286 -8.08 7.88 -6.27
CA GLU A 286 -8.16 7.17 -4.98
C GLU A 286 -7.70 8.03 -3.79
N GLY A 287 -7.20 9.25 -4.03
CA GLY A 287 -6.78 10.20 -3.01
C GLY A 287 -5.50 9.82 -2.26
N SER A 288 -5.04 8.57 -2.36
CA SER A 288 -3.82 8.09 -1.72
C SER A 288 -2.55 8.63 -2.41
N PRO A 289 -1.63 9.27 -1.67
CA PRO A 289 -0.29 9.57 -2.14
C PRO A 289 0.46 8.35 -2.70
N ASP A 290 0.34 7.18 -2.08
CA ASP A 290 1.01 5.96 -2.55
C ASP A 290 0.46 5.44 -3.87
N TYR A 291 -0.86 5.43 -4.03
CA TYR A 291 -1.48 5.02 -5.30
C TYR A 291 -1.29 6.07 -6.40
N THR A 292 -1.18 7.36 -6.04
CA THR A 292 -0.71 8.41 -6.96
C THR A 292 0.72 8.10 -7.44
N ALA A 293 1.64 7.81 -6.51
CA ALA A 293 3.01 7.47 -6.85
C ALA A 293 3.11 6.20 -7.70
N GLN A 294 2.37 5.15 -7.36
CA GLN A 294 2.33 3.89 -8.10
C GLN A 294 1.91 4.13 -9.55
N THR A 295 0.78 4.83 -9.75
CA THR A 295 0.25 5.09 -11.09
C THR A 295 1.19 5.98 -11.89
N LEU A 296 1.68 7.08 -11.28
CA LEU A 296 2.60 8.01 -11.92
C LEU A 296 3.92 7.32 -12.31
N ASN A 297 4.56 6.59 -11.38
CA ASN A 297 5.83 5.92 -11.65
C ASN A 297 5.69 4.90 -12.78
N GLY A 298 4.58 4.14 -12.80
CA GLY A 298 4.30 3.24 -13.90
C GLY A 298 4.15 3.99 -15.24
N ILE A 299 3.47 5.14 -15.26
CA ILE A 299 3.36 5.98 -16.47
C ILE A 299 4.74 6.48 -16.91
N LEU A 300 5.55 6.97 -15.98
CA LEU A 300 6.90 7.46 -16.27
C LEU A 300 7.79 6.36 -16.86
N GLU A 301 7.76 5.15 -16.30
CA GLU A 301 8.48 4.00 -16.84
C GLU A 301 8.00 3.63 -18.24
N VAL A 302 6.69 3.66 -18.49
CA VAL A 302 6.14 3.45 -19.83
C VAL A 302 6.69 4.49 -20.80
N CYS A 303 6.68 5.77 -20.43
CA CYS A 303 7.25 6.85 -21.24
C CYS A 303 8.72 6.62 -21.57
N ASP A 304 9.53 6.17 -20.59
CA ASP A 304 10.95 5.87 -20.80
C ASP A 304 11.16 4.76 -21.85
N TYR A 305 10.23 3.80 -21.95
CA TYR A 305 10.25 2.80 -23.03
C TYR A 305 9.83 3.36 -24.39
N TYR A 306 9.25 4.56 -24.51
CA TYR A 306 9.03 5.19 -25.81
C TYR A 306 10.24 5.98 -26.30
N ASP A 307 11.16 6.36 -25.42
CA ASP A 307 12.26 7.26 -25.78
C ASP A 307 13.08 6.74 -26.98
N GLY A 308 13.28 7.63 -27.96
CA GLY A 308 14.00 7.37 -29.20
C GLY A 308 13.31 6.39 -30.16
N TRP A 309 12.06 5.96 -29.91
CA TRP A 309 11.30 5.18 -30.88
C TRP A 309 10.88 6.04 -32.06
N ILE A 310 11.08 5.52 -33.27
CA ILE A 310 10.64 6.15 -34.53
C ILE A 310 9.82 5.12 -35.29
N ASP A 311 8.60 5.50 -35.64
CA ASP A 311 7.71 4.64 -36.42
C ASP A 311 8.30 4.37 -37.80
N PRO A 312 8.18 3.12 -38.30
CA PRO A 312 8.63 2.81 -39.64
C PRO A 312 7.80 3.63 -40.65
N PRO A 313 8.37 4.04 -41.80
CA PRO A 313 7.63 4.81 -42.82
C PRO A 313 6.36 4.12 -43.35
N SER A 314 6.27 2.80 -43.18
CA SER A 314 5.11 1.99 -43.54
C SER A 314 4.00 1.99 -42.49
N TYR A 315 4.22 2.57 -41.32
CA TYR A 315 3.19 2.67 -40.28
C TYR A 315 2.08 3.60 -40.76
N VAL A 316 0.86 3.08 -40.74
CA VAL A 316 -0.36 3.85 -41.00
C VAL A 316 -1.06 4.01 -39.65
N PRO A 317 -1.22 5.25 -39.17
CA PRO A 317 -1.91 5.50 -37.90
C PRO A 317 -3.30 4.84 -37.87
N GLY A 318 -3.54 4.07 -36.81
CA GLY A 318 -4.82 3.45 -36.49
C GLY A 318 -5.40 4.05 -35.20
N GLU A 319 -5.68 3.22 -34.20
CA GLU A 319 -6.32 3.62 -32.93
C GLU A 319 -5.56 4.68 -32.11
N SER A 320 -4.27 4.90 -32.34
CA SER A 320 -3.45 5.84 -31.54
C SER A 320 -3.41 7.29 -32.05
N ASP A 321 -3.90 7.57 -33.27
CA ASP A 321 -3.85 8.88 -33.98
C ASP A 321 -2.47 9.61 -33.97
N LEU A 322 -1.42 8.96 -33.47
CA LEU A 322 -0.12 9.53 -33.17
C LEU A 322 0.95 8.78 -33.97
N PHE A 323 1.76 9.56 -34.68
CA PHE A 323 3.01 9.13 -35.29
C PHE A 323 4.16 9.51 -34.36
N LEU A 324 5.00 8.53 -34.01
CA LEU A 324 6.16 8.70 -33.15
C LEU A 324 7.41 8.93 -34.00
N ASP A 325 8.03 10.11 -33.85
CA ASP A 325 9.21 10.54 -34.60
C ASP A 325 10.48 10.63 -33.74
N GLY A 326 10.43 10.05 -32.53
CA GLY A 326 11.47 10.17 -31.50
C GLY A 326 11.11 11.13 -30.37
N THR A 327 9.98 11.85 -30.46
CA THR A 327 9.46 12.70 -29.37
C THR A 327 9.14 11.88 -28.12
N SER A 328 9.56 12.35 -26.94
CA SER A 328 9.26 11.67 -25.69
C SER A 328 7.76 11.72 -25.39
N LEU A 329 7.18 10.61 -24.95
CA LEU A 329 5.77 10.57 -24.57
C LEU A 329 5.47 11.51 -23.37
N ARG A 330 6.50 11.84 -22.56
CA ARG A 330 6.39 12.85 -21.50
C ARG A 330 6.03 14.23 -22.06
N ASP A 331 6.61 14.61 -23.18
CA ASP A 331 6.35 15.91 -23.84
C ASP A 331 4.95 15.96 -24.47
N LEU A 332 4.39 14.80 -24.77
CA LEU A 332 3.03 14.65 -25.31
C LEU A 332 1.94 14.65 -24.23
N CYS A 333 2.32 14.54 -22.94
CA CYS A 333 1.42 14.50 -21.79
C CYS A 333 1.86 15.54 -20.74
N PRO A 334 1.70 16.85 -21.00
CA PRO A 334 2.21 17.92 -20.14
C PRO A 334 1.61 17.90 -18.72
N GLU A 335 0.46 17.26 -18.51
CA GLU A 335 -0.21 17.07 -17.23
C GLU A 335 0.68 16.31 -16.21
N ILE A 336 1.60 15.46 -16.68
CA ILE A 336 2.52 14.68 -15.84
C ILE A 336 3.29 15.59 -14.87
N LYS A 337 3.69 16.78 -15.30
CA LYS A 337 4.42 17.71 -14.43
C LYS A 337 3.56 18.14 -13.22
N GLY A 338 2.29 18.46 -13.45
CA GLY A 338 1.37 18.84 -12.38
C GLY A 338 1.13 17.69 -11.39
N ILE A 339 1.06 16.45 -11.89
CA ILE A 339 0.94 15.25 -11.08
C ILE A 339 2.19 15.06 -10.19
N VAL A 340 3.39 15.24 -10.74
CA VAL A 340 4.66 15.20 -9.97
C VAL A 340 4.65 16.27 -8.87
N ASP A 341 4.36 17.53 -9.23
CA ASP A 341 4.38 18.65 -8.28
C ASP A 341 3.39 18.43 -7.13
N THR A 342 2.22 17.84 -7.41
CA THR A 342 1.21 17.52 -6.39
C THR A 342 1.59 16.34 -5.51
N LEU A 343 2.28 15.34 -6.04
CA LEU A 343 2.82 14.24 -5.22
C LEU A 343 3.94 14.72 -4.29
N GLU A 344 4.80 15.64 -4.75
CA GLU A 344 5.87 16.22 -3.92
C GLU A 344 5.32 17.01 -2.72
N LYS A 345 4.20 17.72 -2.89
CA LYS A 345 3.51 18.43 -1.79
C LYS A 345 2.99 17.48 -0.69
N GLN A 346 2.73 16.22 -1.03
CA GLN A 346 2.18 15.20 -0.14
C GLN A 346 3.27 14.34 0.51
N LYS A 347 4.39 14.97 0.89
CA LYS A 347 5.47 14.36 1.67
C LYS A 347 5.59 15.03 3.04
N PHE A 348 6.04 14.26 4.02
CA PHE A 348 6.45 14.83 5.31
C PHE A 348 7.77 15.62 5.15
N PRO A 349 8.06 16.59 6.04
CA PRO A 349 9.33 17.32 6.06
C PRO A 349 10.57 16.43 6.18
N TYR A 350 10.45 15.27 6.86
CA TYR A 350 11.54 14.29 6.97
C TYR A 350 11.63 13.36 5.75
N GLY A 351 10.81 13.55 4.73
CA GLY A 351 10.65 12.67 3.57
C GLY A 351 9.61 11.57 3.78
N GLY A 352 9.37 10.76 2.75
CA GLY A 352 8.25 9.81 2.75
C GLY A 352 6.91 10.48 2.51
N ARG A 353 5.94 9.70 2.00
CA ARG A 353 4.61 10.20 1.65
C ARG A 353 3.72 10.30 2.89
N LEU A 354 2.79 11.26 2.87
CA LEU A 354 1.74 11.38 3.88
C LEU A 354 0.94 10.08 3.98
N THR A 355 0.53 9.73 5.19
CA THR A 355 -0.22 8.52 5.49
C THR A 355 -1.74 8.73 5.42
N CYS A 356 -2.18 9.50 4.42
CA CYS A 356 -3.61 9.69 4.14
C CYS A 356 -4.13 8.50 3.35
N HIS A 357 -5.35 8.07 3.68
CA HIS A 357 -6.02 6.95 3.01
C HIS A 357 -5.11 5.72 2.97
N ASP A 358 -5.20 4.88 1.92
CA ASP A 358 -4.28 3.76 1.78
C ASP A 358 -2.88 4.20 1.31
N SER A 359 -2.17 4.91 2.19
CA SER A 359 -0.74 5.18 2.09
C SER A 359 0.00 4.59 3.28
N TRP A 360 1.07 3.86 3.00
CA TRP A 360 1.93 3.22 3.99
C TRP A 360 2.77 4.25 4.75
N GLY A 361 3.00 3.98 6.04
CA GLY A 361 3.99 4.68 6.83
C GLY A 361 5.40 4.22 6.46
N HIS A 362 6.07 4.95 5.56
CA HIS A 362 7.40 4.56 5.04
C HIS A 362 8.56 4.80 6.02
N ALA A 363 8.37 5.68 7.01
CA ALA A 363 9.40 6.01 7.99
C ALA A 363 9.54 4.93 9.08
N LYS A 364 10.78 4.76 9.56
CA LYS A 364 11.15 3.89 10.68
C LYS A 364 11.88 4.71 11.73
N TYR A 365 11.94 4.20 12.97
CA TYR A 365 12.74 4.79 14.02
C TYR A 365 14.24 4.43 13.86
N PRO A 366 15.18 5.36 14.09
CA PRO A 366 14.97 6.78 14.33
C PRO A 366 14.53 7.51 13.04
N TYR A 367 13.74 8.58 13.21
CA TYR A 367 13.28 9.39 12.08
C TYR A 367 14.43 9.91 11.21
N PRO A 368 14.24 10.00 9.88
CA PRO A 368 15.18 10.69 9.01
C PRO A 368 15.38 12.16 9.43
N LYS A 369 16.56 12.71 9.17
CA LYS A 369 16.85 14.11 9.46
C LYS A 369 16.18 15.02 8.43
N VAL A 370 15.57 16.10 8.90
CA VAL A 370 15.10 17.19 8.05
C VAL A 370 16.31 18.04 7.62
N PRO A 371 16.51 18.33 6.33
CA PRO A 371 17.59 19.23 5.89
C PRO A 371 17.50 20.60 6.57
N ASN A 372 18.64 21.18 6.98
CA ASN A 372 18.64 22.45 7.73
C ASN A 372 18.04 23.64 6.97
N ASP A 373 18.07 23.59 5.64
CA ASP A 373 17.53 24.59 4.73
C ASP A 373 16.14 24.24 4.20
N HIS A 374 15.55 23.14 4.66
CA HIS A 374 14.21 22.72 4.28
C HIS A 374 13.18 23.81 4.60
N LYS A 375 12.35 24.14 3.61
CA LYS A 375 11.25 25.09 3.74
C LYS A 375 10.10 24.59 2.90
N GLU A 376 8.89 24.83 3.39
CA GLU A 376 7.67 24.50 2.69
C GLU A 376 6.75 25.72 2.66
N GLU A 377 5.93 25.78 1.63
CA GLU A 377 4.85 26.77 1.51
C GLU A 377 3.52 26.07 1.81
N SER A 378 2.60 26.82 2.41
CA SER A 378 1.24 26.33 2.61
C SER A 378 0.57 26.14 1.26
N PHE A 379 -0.35 25.18 1.18
CA PHE A 379 -1.02 24.90 -0.07
C PHE A 379 -2.42 24.34 0.15
N LEU A 380 -3.24 24.46 -0.89
CA LEU A 380 -4.57 23.88 -0.98
C LEU A 380 -4.67 23.06 -2.26
N LEU A 381 -5.14 21.83 -2.14
CA LEU A 381 -5.52 20.93 -3.23
C LEU A 381 -7.04 20.72 -3.15
N PRO A 382 -7.85 21.66 -3.68
CA PRO A 382 -9.29 21.71 -3.41
C PRO A 382 -10.08 20.53 -4.00
N VAL A 383 -9.62 19.95 -5.11
CA VAL A 383 -10.25 18.79 -5.76
C VAL A 383 -9.83 17.48 -5.12
N LEU A 384 -8.58 17.38 -4.64
CA LEU A 384 -8.19 16.28 -3.75
C LEU A 384 -8.90 16.37 -2.39
N GLY A 385 -9.24 17.59 -1.96
CA GLY A 385 -9.78 17.84 -0.63
C GLY A 385 -8.70 17.78 0.45
N HIS A 386 -7.57 18.43 0.21
CA HIS A 386 -6.44 18.48 1.14
C HIS A 386 -5.94 19.91 1.33
N GLY A 387 -5.78 20.33 2.58
CA GLY A 387 -5.17 21.62 2.92
C GLY A 387 -3.97 21.44 3.83
N CYS A 388 -2.92 22.24 3.61
CA CYS A 388 -1.71 22.25 4.41
C CYS A 388 -1.39 23.67 4.88
N LEU A 389 -1.21 23.85 6.19
CA LEU A 389 -0.68 25.08 6.78
C LEU A 389 0.71 24.79 7.36
N THR A 390 1.72 25.56 6.98
CA THR A 390 3.12 25.29 7.33
C THR A 390 3.95 26.55 7.48
N GLY A 391 5.07 26.42 8.19
CA GLY A 391 6.07 27.46 8.41
C GLY A 391 7.20 26.96 9.31
N GLY A 392 8.26 27.75 9.45
CA GLY A 392 9.51 27.32 10.08
C GLY A 392 10.58 26.95 9.03
N ILE A 393 11.76 26.54 9.50
CA ILE A 393 12.90 26.20 8.64
C ILE A 393 13.62 24.99 9.24
N GLY A 394 14.00 24.04 8.39
CA GLY A 394 14.70 22.83 8.79
C GLY A 394 13.90 22.01 9.78
N GLU A 395 14.52 21.53 10.85
CA GLU A 395 13.82 20.72 11.86
C GLU A 395 12.62 21.48 12.45
N SER A 396 12.66 22.81 12.62
CA SER A 396 11.52 23.54 13.18
C SER A 396 10.32 23.72 12.23
N THR A 397 10.38 23.19 11.01
CA THR A 397 9.24 23.19 10.09
C THR A 397 8.06 22.49 10.75
N GLY A 398 7.00 23.26 10.96
CA GLY A 398 5.79 22.89 11.65
C GLY A 398 4.59 22.94 10.72
N ARG A 399 3.98 21.80 10.48
CA ARG A 399 2.98 21.55 9.44
C ARG A 399 1.72 20.91 10.04
N VAL A 400 0.55 21.36 9.58
CA VAL A 400 -0.74 20.70 9.79
C VAL A 400 -1.40 20.40 8.45
N ASP A 401 -1.75 19.13 8.25
CA ASP A 401 -2.49 18.64 7.09
C ASP A 401 -3.92 18.34 7.51
N LEU A 402 -4.91 18.72 6.69
CA LEU A 402 -6.33 18.44 6.89
C LEU A 402 -6.92 17.81 5.62
N THR A 403 -7.52 16.62 5.78
CA THR A 403 -8.22 15.91 4.71
C THR A 403 -9.73 16.15 4.82
N PHE A 404 -10.40 16.39 3.70
CA PHE A 404 -11.83 16.71 3.69
C PHE A 404 -12.58 16.17 2.48
N ARG A 405 -12.02 15.20 1.77
CA ARG A 405 -12.69 14.47 0.72
C ARG A 405 -12.22 13.03 0.75
N GLY A 406 -13.08 12.10 0.30
CA GLY A 406 -12.67 10.72 0.07
C GLY A 406 -11.97 10.52 -1.27
N GLY A 407 -11.36 9.36 -1.43
CA GLY A 407 -10.98 8.79 -2.73
C GLY A 407 -12.11 7.96 -3.34
N TYR A 408 -12.08 7.78 -4.66
CA TYR A 408 -12.98 6.91 -5.41
C TYR A 408 -12.49 5.44 -5.39
N GLY A 409 -12.07 4.95 -4.21
CA GLY A 409 -11.34 3.71 -3.99
C GLY A 409 -10.19 3.95 -3.02
N HIS A 410 -9.88 2.98 -2.13
CA HIS A 410 -8.75 3.05 -1.20
C HIS A 410 -8.78 4.19 -0.15
N GLN A 411 -9.93 4.81 0.05
CA GLN A 411 -10.17 5.88 1.01
C GLN A 411 -10.52 5.38 2.42
N HIS A 412 -10.18 6.20 3.42
CA HIS A 412 -10.53 5.95 4.81
C HIS A 412 -11.81 6.74 5.18
N MET A 413 -12.37 6.48 6.36
CA MET A 413 -13.55 7.19 6.89
C MET A 413 -13.08 8.34 7.79
N ASP A 414 -12.23 9.20 7.25
CA ASP A 414 -11.34 10.16 7.94
C ASP A 414 -11.65 11.63 7.65
N GLY A 415 -12.88 11.96 7.25
CA GLY A 415 -13.30 13.33 6.96
C GLY A 415 -12.99 14.30 8.11
N LEU A 416 -12.32 15.39 7.75
CA LEU A 416 -11.80 16.43 8.65
C LEU A 416 -10.73 15.94 9.63
N SER A 417 -10.07 14.80 9.37
CA SER A 417 -8.89 14.35 10.12
C SER A 417 -7.72 15.33 9.92
N ILE A 418 -6.81 15.34 10.89
CA ILE A 418 -5.55 16.09 10.80
C ILE A 418 -4.34 15.22 11.06
N MET A 419 -3.20 15.67 10.54
CA MET A 419 -1.88 15.26 11.00
C MET A 419 -1.09 16.51 11.39
N VAL A 420 -0.28 16.42 12.44
CA VAL A 420 0.57 17.52 12.89
C VAL A 420 2.01 17.04 12.95
N THR A 421 2.90 17.71 12.23
CA THR A 421 4.34 17.45 12.25
C THR A 421 5.08 18.68 12.71
N ALA A 422 6.07 18.50 13.58
CA ALA A 422 6.99 19.55 14.00
C ALA A 422 8.32 18.91 14.42
N TYR A 423 9.43 19.63 14.34
CA TYR A 423 10.72 19.09 14.83
C TYR A 423 11.14 17.77 14.13
N GLY A 424 10.69 17.56 12.90
CA GLY A 424 10.89 16.31 12.16
C GLY A 424 10.23 15.09 12.81
N ARG A 425 9.10 15.28 13.53
CA ARG A 425 8.32 14.25 14.23
C ARG A 425 6.83 14.41 14.00
N GLU A 426 6.10 13.29 13.95
CA GLU A 426 4.64 13.30 13.91
C GLU A 426 4.08 13.55 15.31
N MET A 427 3.76 14.80 15.63
CA MET A 427 3.15 15.16 16.91
C MET A 427 1.77 14.53 17.09
N LEU A 428 0.97 14.55 16.02
CA LEU A 428 -0.27 13.81 15.88
C LEU A 428 -0.23 13.06 14.56
N SER A 429 -0.28 11.73 14.60
CA SER A 429 -0.14 10.89 13.42
C SER A 429 -1.51 10.37 12.92
N ASP A 430 -1.60 10.08 11.63
CA ASP A 430 -2.60 9.15 11.12
C ASP A 430 -2.06 7.71 11.21
N ILE A 431 -2.84 6.68 10.94
CA ILE A 431 -2.38 5.28 11.04
C ILE A 431 -1.79 4.77 9.72
N GLY A 432 -2.34 5.21 8.58
CA GLY A 432 -1.94 4.78 7.25
C GLY A 432 -2.47 3.39 6.87
N TYR A 433 -1.82 2.74 5.90
CA TYR A 433 -2.28 1.50 5.29
C TYR A 433 -1.65 0.23 5.84
N THR A 434 -2.38 -0.89 5.79
CA THR A 434 -1.90 -2.22 6.15
C THR A 434 -2.70 -3.31 5.43
N HIS A 435 -2.08 -4.48 5.24
CA HIS A 435 -2.74 -5.69 4.78
C HIS A 435 -2.98 -6.72 5.91
N THR A 436 -2.95 -6.27 7.15
CA THR A 436 -3.06 -7.10 8.36
C THR A 436 -4.50 -7.21 8.86
N LYS A 437 -4.72 -8.02 9.90
CA LYS A 437 -5.99 -8.17 10.63
C LYS A 437 -6.56 -6.83 11.14
N TYR A 438 -5.73 -5.81 11.32
CA TYR A 438 -6.18 -4.46 11.71
C TYR A 438 -6.53 -3.54 10.55
N ARG A 439 -6.71 -4.07 9.34
CA ARG A 439 -7.26 -3.30 8.22
C ARG A 439 -8.58 -2.61 8.58
N CYS A 440 -9.48 -3.28 9.30
CA CYS A 440 -10.75 -2.67 9.75
C CYS A 440 -10.53 -1.47 10.69
N LEU A 441 -9.47 -1.47 11.50
CA LEU A 441 -9.09 -0.34 12.35
C LEU A 441 -8.60 0.83 11.49
N THR A 442 -7.70 0.56 10.52
CA THR A 442 -7.12 1.63 9.70
C THR A 442 -8.13 2.45 8.91
N LEU A 443 -9.28 1.86 8.56
CA LEU A 443 -10.35 2.54 7.84
C LEU A 443 -11.28 3.36 8.74
N ALA A 444 -11.32 3.07 10.03
CA ALA A 444 -12.36 3.52 10.93
C ALA A 444 -12.14 4.96 11.40
N THR A 445 -13.19 5.77 11.46
CA THR A 445 -13.17 7.16 11.94
C THR A 445 -12.50 7.30 13.30
N LEU A 446 -12.69 6.33 14.21
CA LEU A 446 -12.06 6.33 15.53
C LEU A 446 -10.52 6.27 15.48
N ALA A 447 -9.93 5.75 14.40
CA ALA A 447 -8.48 5.70 14.20
C ALA A 447 -7.89 7.01 13.66
N HIS A 448 -8.71 8.02 13.41
CA HIS A 448 -8.27 9.30 12.83
C HIS A 448 -8.46 10.45 13.82
N ASN A 449 -7.78 11.57 13.59
CA ASN A 449 -7.79 12.73 14.49
C ASN A 449 -9.01 13.62 14.19
N THR A 450 -10.22 13.14 14.46
CA THR A 450 -11.50 13.77 14.08
C THR A 450 -12.58 13.50 15.14
N VAL A 451 -13.87 13.74 14.82
CA VAL A 451 -15.01 13.46 15.73
C VAL A 451 -15.81 12.24 15.28
N VAL A 452 -16.04 11.29 16.19
CA VAL A 452 -16.98 10.18 15.98
C VAL A 452 -18.36 10.55 16.49
N VAL A 453 -19.41 10.31 15.70
CA VAL A 453 -20.81 10.59 16.08
C VAL A 453 -21.56 9.28 16.33
N ASP A 454 -22.19 9.15 17.50
CA ASP A 454 -22.97 7.98 17.91
C ASP A 454 -22.21 6.64 17.81
N CYS A 455 -20.89 6.64 18.02
CA CYS A 455 -20.01 5.49 17.82
C CYS A 455 -20.10 4.86 16.42
N LYS A 456 -20.53 5.62 15.41
CA LYS A 456 -20.61 5.18 14.01
C LYS A 456 -19.41 5.71 13.26
N ASN A 457 -18.89 4.90 12.34
CA ASN A 457 -17.96 5.42 11.35
C ASN A 457 -18.69 6.32 10.36
N GLN A 458 -17.96 7.30 9.84
CA GLN A 458 -18.35 8.10 8.69
C GLN A 458 -18.65 7.20 7.48
N HIS A 459 -19.41 7.71 6.52
CA HIS A 459 -19.61 7.02 5.25
C HIS A 459 -18.31 6.99 4.46
N SER A 460 -18.02 5.86 3.81
CA SER A 460 -16.80 5.72 3.02
C SER A 460 -16.85 6.39 1.63
N GLY A 461 -18.00 6.84 1.14
CA GLY A 461 -18.09 7.50 -0.17
C GLY A 461 -18.56 6.62 -1.34
N HIS A 462 -18.63 5.30 -1.21
CA HIS A 462 -19.01 4.42 -2.33
C HIS A 462 -20.47 4.55 -2.79
N LYS A 463 -21.38 4.95 -1.89
CA LYS A 463 -22.83 5.05 -2.15
C LYS A 463 -23.36 6.49 -2.10
N HIS A 464 -22.58 7.40 -1.51
CA HIS A 464 -22.97 8.78 -1.24
C HIS A 464 -21.74 9.66 -1.37
N VAL A 465 -21.89 10.88 -1.87
CA VAL A 465 -20.81 11.87 -1.89
C VAL A 465 -20.46 12.22 -0.44
N VAL A 466 -19.17 12.22 -0.12
CA VAL A 466 -18.62 12.53 1.22
C VAL A 466 -17.65 13.71 1.19
N ASP A 467 -17.68 14.45 0.09
CA ASP A 467 -16.81 15.59 -0.16
C ASP A 467 -17.20 16.77 0.75
N GLY A 468 -16.23 17.31 1.46
CA GLY A 468 -16.37 18.50 2.28
C GLY A 468 -16.42 19.79 1.47
N ASN A 469 -17.11 20.77 2.02
CA ASN A 469 -17.26 22.12 1.50
C ASN A 469 -16.22 23.04 2.13
N LEU A 470 -15.20 23.42 1.35
CA LEU A 470 -14.25 24.46 1.74
C LEU A 470 -15.00 25.78 1.98
N ARG A 471 -14.86 26.36 3.17
CA ARG A 471 -15.47 27.65 3.51
C ARG A 471 -14.51 28.80 3.22
N PHE A 472 -13.28 28.68 3.73
CA PHE A 472 -12.22 29.64 3.48
C PHE A 472 -10.85 29.02 3.76
N TYR A 473 -9.85 29.55 3.08
CA TYR A 473 -8.43 29.27 3.24
C TYR A 473 -7.68 30.60 3.08
N ASP A 474 -6.77 30.91 3.99
CA ASP A 474 -5.89 32.07 3.87
C ASP A 474 -4.53 31.76 4.48
N ASP A 475 -3.49 31.80 3.65
CA ASP A 475 -2.09 31.58 4.00
C ASP A 475 -1.20 32.78 3.65
N ARG A 476 -1.79 33.90 3.22
CA ARG A 476 -1.06 35.08 2.73
C ARG A 476 -0.19 35.72 3.81
N ASN A 477 -0.47 35.45 5.08
CA ASN A 477 0.34 35.87 6.21
C ASN A 477 1.12 34.67 6.78
N PRO A 478 2.46 34.67 6.74
CA PRO A 478 3.26 33.56 7.25
C PRO A 478 3.17 33.38 8.78
N VAL A 479 2.64 34.37 9.50
CA VAL A 479 2.43 34.30 10.96
C VAL A 479 1.07 33.72 11.30
N PHE A 480 0.02 34.03 10.53
CA PHE A 480 -1.35 33.59 10.78
C PHE A 480 -1.93 32.99 9.52
N GLN A 481 -2.19 31.69 9.56
CA GLN A 481 -2.75 30.93 8.46
C GLN A 481 -4.00 30.21 8.95
N ILE A 482 -5.03 30.06 8.11
CA ILE A 482 -6.31 29.48 8.53
C ILE A 482 -6.99 28.68 7.43
N LEU A 483 -7.65 27.60 7.82
CA LEU A 483 -8.46 26.74 6.96
C LEU A 483 -9.76 26.37 7.69
N SER A 484 -10.90 26.47 7.01
CA SER A 484 -12.19 26.02 7.52
C SER A 484 -12.95 25.22 6.47
N VAL A 485 -13.43 24.05 6.88
CA VAL A 485 -14.16 23.11 6.03
C VAL A 485 -15.35 22.55 6.77
N ASP A 486 -16.50 22.49 6.10
CA ASP A 486 -17.73 21.87 6.58
C ASP A 486 -18.00 20.57 5.83
N ASN A 487 -18.26 19.47 6.53
CA ASN A 487 -18.45 18.15 5.92
C ASN A 487 -19.56 17.31 6.59
N PRO A 488 -20.82 17.79 6.71
CA PRO A 488 -21.92 16.98 7.23
C PRO A 488 -22.22 15.73 6.36
N GLN A 489 -21.76 15.71 5.11
CA GLN A 489 -21.98 14.63 4.15
C GLN A 489 -21.38 13.30 4.59
N VAL A 490 -20.37 13.31 5.48
CA VAL A 490 -19.80 12.08 6.05
C VAL A 490 -20.76 11.35 7.01
N TYR A 491 -21.80 12.02 7.50
CA TYR A 491 -22.85 11.44 8.36
C TYR A 491 -24.25 11.79 7.80
N PRO A 492 -24.61 11.27 6.62
CA PRO A 492 -25.81 11.71 5.91
C PRO A 492 -27.08 11.49 6.74
N GLY A 493 -27.82 12.57 6.98
CA GLY A 493 -29.07 12.58 7.76
C GLY A 493 -28.88 12.45 9.27
N LEU A 494 -27.65 12.36 9.77
CA LEU A 494 -27.35 12.30 11.21
C LEU A 494 -26.78 13.62 11.73
N THR A 495 -25.94 14.30 10.94
CA THR A 495 -25.41 15.63 11.30
C THR A 495 -25.95 16.72 10.38
N GLU A 496 -26.25 17.86 10.97
CA GLU A 496 -26.59 19.12 10.29
C GLU A 496 -25.35 19.98 10.08
N GLU A 497 -24.40 19.91 11.02
CA GLU A 497 -23.12 20.60 10.98
C GLU A 497 -22.02 19.61 11.39
N TYR A 498 -20.92 19.62 10.64
CA TYR A 498 -19.71 18.87 10.96
C TYR A 498 -18.54 19.66 10.38
N ARG A 499 -18.12 20.70 11.09
CA ARG A 499 -17.17 21.72 10.60
C ARG A 499 -15.93 21.77 11.45
N ARG A 500 -14.76 21.82 10.80
CA ARG A 500 -13.48 22.07 11.46
C ARG A 500 -12.85 23.35 10.95
N THR A 501 -12.38 24.18 11.88
CA THR A 501 -11.58 25.37 11.58
C THR A 501 -10.26 25.28 12.31
N ILE A 502 -9.16 25.34 11.56
CA ILE A 502 -7.80 25.29 12.10
C ILE A 502 -7.11 26.59 11.74
N ALA A 503 -6.60 27.29 12.76
CA ALA A 503 -5.68 28.39 12.59
C ALA A 503 -4.30 28.00 13.09
N ARG A 504 -3.26 28.24 12.29
CA ARG A 504 -1.86 28.04 12.65
C ARG A 504 -1.22 29.41 12.90
N ILE A 505 -0.60 29.56 14.07
CA ILE A 505 0.00 30.82 14.50
C ILE A 505 1.46 30.62 14.86
N GLN A 506 2.36 31.23 14.09
CA GLN A 506 3.80 31.22 14.37
C GLN A 506 4.09 32.14 15.57
N THR A 507 4.72 31.62 16.63
CA THR A 507 5.05 32.43 17.82
C THR A 507 6.47 32.96 17.80
N ASN A 508 7.39 32.22 17.20
CA ASN A 508 8.78 32.61 16.95
C ASN A 508 9.37 31.76 15.82
N SER A 509 10.69 31.83 15.55
CA SER A 509 11.32 31.05 14.46
C SER A 509 11.31 29.53 14.62
N LYS A 510 10.93 29.02 15.80
CA LYS A 510 10.94 27.60 16.15
C LYS A 510 9.57 27.03 16.52
N ASN A 511 8.73 27.81 17.20
CA ASN A 511 7.47 27.35 17.76
C ASN A 511 6.27 27.98 17.05
N PHE A 512 5.17 27.23 17.00
CA PHE A 512 3.85 27.67 16.58
C PHE A 512 2.80 27.04 17.51
N TYR A 513 1.56 27.50 17.43
CA TYR A 513 0.44 26.77 18.00
C TYR A 513 -0.70 26.68 16.98
N LEU A 514 -1.58 25.70 17.20
CA LEU A 514 -2.81 25.53 16.46
C LEU A 514 -4.00 25.94 17.34
N THR A 515 -4.98 26.60 16.75
CA THR A 515 -6.33 26.70 17.31
C THR A 515 -7.23 25.81 16.48
N ASP A 516 -7.84 24.81 17.12
CA ASP A 516 -8.74 23.83 16.50
C ASP A 516 -10.15 23.99 17.06
N LEU A 517 -11.08 24.38 16.20
CA LEU A 517 -12.50 24.52 16.51
C LEU A 517 -13.28 23.50 15.71
N PHE A 518 -13.90 22.54 16.39
CA PHE A 518 -14.72 21.49 15.78
C PHE A 518 -16.18 21.65 16.21
N PHE A 519 -17.05 21.98 15.26
CA PHE A 519 -18.47 22.17 15.45
C PHE A 519 -19.22 20.93 14.96
N VAL A 520 -20.07 20.36 15.80
CA VAL A 520 -20.92 19.22 15.45
C VAL A 520 -22.34 19.46 15.93
N LYS A 521 -23.31 19.36 15.03
CA LYS A 521 -24.74 19.44 15.36
C LYS A 521 -25.48 18.23 14.78
N GLY A 522 -26.33 17.61 15.59
CA GLY A 522 -26.96 16.30 15.31
C GLY A 522 -26.35 15.21 16.18
N GLY A 523 -26.80 13.96 16.04
CA GLY A 523 -26.37 12.86 16.90
C GLY A 523 -26.74 13.03 18.39
N LYS A 524 -26.29 12.09 19.22
CA LYS A 524 -26.51 12.05 20.67
C LYS A 524 -25.22 11.89 21.47
N GLN A 525 -24.12 11.53 20.81
CA GLN A 525 -22.80 11.40 21.43
C GLN A 525 -21.73 11.83 20.42
N HIS A 526 -20.80 12.68 20.87
CA HIS A 526 -19.65 13.15 20.09
C HIS A 526 -18.36 12.78 20.79
N ASP A 527 -17.48 12.05 20.11
CA ASP A 527 -16.16 11.66 20.62
C ASP A 527 -15.08 12.37 19.80
N TYR A 528 -14.52 13.47 20.32
CA TYR A 528 -13.36 14.15 19.74
C TYR A 528 -12.09 13.44 20.18
N ILE A 529 -11.34 12.87 19.24
CA ILE A 529 -10.17 12.04 19.52
C ILE A 529 -8.91 12.55 18.81
N LEU A 530 -7.77 12.46 19.50
CA LEU A 530 -6.44 12.76 18.98
C LEU A 530 -5.49 11.62 19.33
N HIS A 531 -4.70 11.18 18.36
CA HIS A 531 -3.74 10.08 18.43
C HIS A 531 -2.32 10.62 18.37
N GLY A 532 -1.45 10.06 19.21
CA GLY A 532 -0.03 10.33 19.21
C GLY A 532 0.71 9.70 18.03
N ASP A 533 2.02 9.73 18.09
CA ASP A 533 2.94 9.22 17.07
C ASP A 533 2.85 7.67 16.93
N CYS A 534 2.91 7.18 15.70
CA CYS A 534 2.94 5.74 15.39
C CYS A 534 4.35 5.13 15.40
N ILE A 535 5.41 5.95 15.41
CA ILE A 535 6.81 5.57 15.18
C ILE A 535 7.65 5.81 16.43
N ALA A 536 7.67 7.04 16.96
CA ALA A 536 8.37 7.37 18.19
C ALA A 536 7.41 7.32 19.39
N GLU A 537 7.85 6.76 20.51
CA GLU A 537 6.97 6.60 21.66
C GLU A 537 6.69 7.93 22.35
N GLN A 538 5.40 8.16 22.63
CA GLN A 538 4.91 9.27 23.42
C GLN A 538 4.18 8.76 24.67
N GLU A 539 4.37 9.45 25.78
CA GLU A 539 3.60 9.23 27.01
C GLU A 539 2.47 10.27 27.12
N PRO A 540 1.20 9.83 27.25
CA PRO A 540 0.09 10.73 27.50
C PRO A 540 0.01 11.10 28.97
N VAL A 541 0.09 12.41 29.26
CA VAL A 541 -0.04 12.96 30.62
C VAL A 541 -1.14 14.00 30.65
N MET A 542 -2.19 13.78 31.44
CA MET A 542 -3.12 14.85 31.84
C MET A 542 -2.54 15.58 33.05
N GLU A 543 -2.35 16.88 32.91
CA GLU A 543 -1.89 17.75 33.99
C GLU A 543 -3.07 18.55 34.53
N ASP A 544 -3.96 17.90 35.30
CA ASP A 544 -4.97 18.64 36.04
C ASP A 544 -5.37 17.97 37.38
N PRO A 545 -5.11 18.63 38.53
CA PRO A 545 -5.43 18.10 39.85
C PRO A 545 -6.91 18.20 40.27
N SER A 546 -7.79 18.81 39.48
CA SER A 546 -9.22 18.98 39.78
C SER A 546 -10.10 17.77 39.44
N TYR A 547 -9.55 16.78 38.75
CA TYR A 547 -10.29 15.62 38.27
C TYR A 547 -10.28 14.48 39.28
N ASP A 548 -11.35 13.68 39.29
CA ASP A 548 -11.30 12.37 39.91
C ASP A 548 -10.11 11.59 39.35
N ARG A 549 -9.37 10.92 40.23
CA ARG A 549 -8.26 10.05 39.82
C ARG A 549 -8.76 9.12 38.73
N TYR A 550 -7.94 8.92 37.70
CA TYR A 550 -8.24 8.01 36.61
C TYR A 550 -8.85 6.70 37.10
N VAL A 551 -10.04 6.40 36.60
CA VAL A 551 -10.66 5.09 36.76
C VAL A 551 -10.24 4.26 35.56
N LYS A 552 -9.67 3.08 35.82
CA LYS A 552 -9.37 2.13 34.76
C LYS A 552 -10.68 1.55 34.23
N LEU A 553 -10.83 1.56 32.91
CA LEU A 553 -11.92 0.88 32.22
C LEU A 553 -11.39 -0.33 31.46
N ASP A 554 -12.20 -1.39 31.42
CA ASP A 554 -11.88 -2.57 30.64
C ASP A 554 -12.18 -2.36 29.15
N THR A 555 -13.23 -1.59 28.82
CA THR A 555 -13.64 -1.35 27.43
C THR A 555 -14.46 -0.07 27.26
N LEU A 556 -14.44 0.48 26.04
CA LEU A 556 -15.35 1.53 25.58
C LEU A 556 -16.41 1.00 24.58
N LEU A 557 -16.52 -0.33 24.45
CA LEU A 557 -17.55 -0.95 23.61
C LEU A 557 -18.94 -0.50 24.07
N PRO A 558 -19.78 0.02 23.15
CA PRO A 558 -21.16 0.39 23.50
C PRO A 558 -21.95 -0.81 24.01
N GLU A 559 -22.86 -0.57 24.95
CA GLU A 559 -23.72 -1.61 25.50
C GLU A 559 -24.44 -2.40 24.40
N GLY A 560 -24.44 -3.73 24.52
CA GLY A 560 -25.04 -4.63 23.53
C GLY A 560 -24.21 -4.87 22.26
N THR A 561 -22.98 -4.34 22.18
CA THR A 561 -22.09 -4.59 21.04
C THR A 561 -21.32 -5.90 21.23
N GLU A 562 -21.54 -6.87 20.34
CA GLU A 562 -20.71 -8.07 20.29
C GLU A 562 -19.31 -7.75 19.73
N PHE A 563 -18.28 -8.28 20.38
CA PHE A 563 -16.90 -8.06 19.99
C PHE A 563 -16.10 -9.38 20.00
N ALA A 564 -15.41 -9.62 18.90
CA ALA A 564 -14.36 -10.61 18.76
C ALA A 564 -13.24 -9.93 17.95
N PRO A 565 -11.96 -10.00 18.36
CA PRO A 565 -10.87 -9.41 17.60
C PRO A 565 -10.81 -9.95 16.16
N PRO A 566 -10.45 -9.12 15.17
CA PRO A 566 -10.31 -9.57 13.80
C PRO A 566 -9.15 -10.55 13.68
N THR A 567 -9.28 -11.54 12.79
CA THR A 567 -8.29 -12.61 12.56
C THR A 567 -7.62 -12.53 11.19
N GLY A 568 -7.98 -11.54 10.36
CA GLY A 568 -7.34 -11.32 9.05
C GLY A 568 -7.96 -10.15 8.28
N GLU A 569 -7.25 -9.67 7.27
CA GLU A 569 -7.62 -8.47 6.48
C GLU A 569 -9.02 -8.56 5.86
N HIS A 570 -9.44 -9.75 5.42
CA HIS A 570 -10.74 -10.00 4.80
C HIS A 570 -11.94 -9.66 5.71
N GLN A 571 -11.71 -9.49 7.02
CA GLN A 571 -12.73 -9.08 7.98
C GLN A 571 -12.91 -7.56 8.09
N VAL A 572 -12.53 -6.83 7.04
CA VAL A 572 -12.69 -5.38 6.91
C VAL A 572 -14.12 -4.90 7.22
N PHE A 573 -15.14 -5.72 6.92
CA PHE A 573 -16.56 -5.42 7.19
C PHE A 573 -16.87 -5.18 8.68
N HIS A 574 -16.00 -5.58 9.61
CA HIS A 574 -16.15 -5.24 11.02
C HIS A 574 -16.18 -3.73 11.27
N CYS A 575 -15.50 -2.91 10.45
CA CYS A 575 -15.57 -1.46 10.58
C CYS A 575 -16.98 -0.90 10.31
N ALA A 576 -17.84 -1.61 9.57
CA ALA A 576 -19.21 -1.17 9.35
C ALA A 576 -20.12 -1.39 10.59
N ARG A 577 -19.68 -2.16 11.58
CA ARG A 577 -20.45 -2.44 12.80
C ARG A 577 -20.30 -1.28 13.78
N LYS A 578 -21.42 -0.68 14.17
CA LYS A 578 -21.46 0.41 15.16
C LYS A 578 -20.69 -0.01 16.42
N GLY A 579 -19.78 0.86 16.88
CA GLY A 579 -19.05 0.68 18.13
C GLY A 579 -17.95 -0.39 18.14
N TYR A 580 -17.87 -1.28 17.15
CA TYR A 580 -16.95 -2.42 17.17
C TYR A 580 -15.49 -2.02 17.39
N ILE A 581 -15.05 -0.93 16.75
CA ILE A 581 -13.66 -0.46 16.77
C ILE A 581 -13.22 0.01 18.16
N TYR A 582 -14.16 0.41 19.03
CA TYR A 582 -13.85 0.76 20.43
C TYR A 582 -13.34 -0.46 21.22
N GLY A 583 -13.63 -1.69 20.79
CA GLY A 583 -13.09 -2.91 21.39
C GLY A 583 -11.61 -3.15 21.09
N LEU A 584 -11.04 -2.43 20.12
CA LEU A 584 -9.60 -2.48 19.80
C LEU A 584 -8.77 -1.46 20.59
N LEU A 585 -9.41 -0.63 21.42
CA LEU A 585 -8.74 0.25 22.36
C LEU A 585 -8.34 -0.52 23.61
N SER A 586 -7.19 -0.19 24.19
CA SER A 586 -6.63 -0.90 25.33
C SER A 586 -6.10 0.06 26.40
N ASN A 587 -5.97 -0.45 27.64
CA ASN A 587 -5.45 0.29 28.80
C ASN A 587 -6.17 1.63 29.02
N ILE A 588 -7.50 1.61 28.87
CA ILE A 588 -8.34 2.80 28.93
C ILE A 588 -8.40 3.33 30.35
N LYS A 589 -8.27 4.65 30.47
CA LYS A 589 -8.48 5.41 31.69
C LYS A 589 -9.53 6.48 31.42
N GLU A 590 -10.49 6.60 32.33
CA GLU A 590 -11.52 7.62 32.32
C GLU A 590 -11.28 8.63 33.45
N ALA A 591 -11.54 9.90 33.18
CA ALA A 591 -11.64 10.96 34.18
C ALA A 591 -12.89 11.82 33.89
N SER A 592 -13.42 12.46 34.93
CA SER A 592 -14.60 13.32 34.84
C SER A 592 -14.25 14.72 35.35
N PRO A 593 -14.54 15.79 34.58
CA PRO A 593 -14.34 17.15 35.05
C PRO A 593 -15.21 17.46 36.26
N SER A 594 -14.63 18.11 37.28
CA SER A 594 -15.39 18.58 38.45
C SER A 594 -16.17 19.87 38.17
N GLU A 595 -15.71 20.66 37.21
CA GLU A 595 -16.33 21.89 36.73
C GLU A 595 -15.99 22.12 35.24
N SER A 596 -16.78 22.95 34.56
CA SER A 596 -16.48 23.38 33.20
C SER A 596 -15.23 24.27 33.18
N GLY A 597 -14.27 23.97 32.31
CA GLY A 597 -12.98 24.63 32.34
C GLY A 597 -12.02 24.13 31.28
N GLN A 598 -10.73 24.31 31.54
CA GLN A 598 -9.66 23.91 30.62
C GLN A 598 -8.98 22.66 31.15
N VAL A 599 -8.87 21.62 30.31
CA VAL A 599 -8.00 20.48 30.55
C VAL A 599 -6.70 20.63 29.76
N LYS A 600 -5.60 20.15 30.33
CA LYS A 600 -4.29 20.10 29.68
C LYS A 600 -3.82 18.65 29.53
N TRP A 601 -3.53 18.27 28.30
CA TRP A 601 -2.88 17.02 27.93
C TRP A 601 -1.50 17.31 27.37
N ASN A 602 -0.55 16.41 27.59
CA ASN A 602 0.73 16.42 26.88
C ASN A 602 0.98 15.03 26.30
N PHE A 603 1.44 14.98 25.06
CA PHE A 603 2.17 13.84 24.52
C PHE A 603 3.65 14.20 24.52
N SER A 604 4.40 13.62 25.45
CA SER A 604 5.85 13.85 25.58
C SER A 604 6.61 12.64 25.05
N TYR A 605 7.63 12.86 24.22
CA TYR A 605 8.40 11.74 23.70
C TYR A 605 9.31 11.13 24.77
N THR A 606 9.49 9.83 24.72
CA THR A 606 10.40 9.09 25.63
C THR A 606 11.84 9.02 25.10
N GLY A 607 12.08 9.44 23.86
CA GLY A 607 13.35 9.26 23.17
C GLY A 607 13.56 7.84 22.63
N LEU A 608 12.50 7.02 22.53
CA LEU A 608 12.55 5.61 22.13
C LEU A 608 11.49 5.32 21.06
N PRO A 609 11.59 4.22 20.31
CA PRO A 609 10.55 3.81 19.36
C PRO A 609 9.27 3.35 20.07
N VAL A 610 8.14 3.45 19.38
CA VAL A 610 6.94 2.67 19.69
C VAL A 610 7.28 1.19 19.61
N GLY A 611 6.95 0.44 20.66
CA GLY A 611 7.10 -1.01 20.66
C GLY A 611 7.24 -1.64 22.04
N PRO A 612 7.43 -2.95 22.07
CA PRO A 612 7.65 -3.69 23.31
C PRO A 612 9.05 -3.43 23.87
N LYS A 613 9.28 -3.86 25.11
CA LYS A 613 10.55 -3.63 25.82
C LYS A 613 11.77 -4.14 25.05
N ASP A 614 11.68 -5.32 24.45
CA ASP A 614 12.74 -5.96 23.67
C ASP A 614 13.07 -5.19 22.38
N GLU A 615 12.10 -4.47 21.81
CA GLU A 615 12.38 -3.56 20.69
C GLU A 615 13.12 -2.31 21.18
N LYS A 616 12.66 -1.72 22.28
CA LYS A 616 13.25 -0.49 22.85
C LYS A 616 14.68 -0.68 23.33
N GLU A 617 15.00 -1.85 23.90
CA GLU A 617 16.35 -2.18 24.38
C GLU A 617 17.41 -2.19 23.26
N LYS A 618 17.00 -2.18 21.98
CA LYS A 618 17.90 -2.03 20.83
C LYS A 618 18.38 -0.59 20.62
N PHE A 619 17.77 0.39 21.29
CA PHE A 619 18.03 1.81 21.09
C PHE A 619 18.49 2.49 22.39
N LEU A 620 19.37 3.48 22.25
CA LEU A 620 19.67 4.41 23.34
C LEU A 620 18.64 5.56 23.28
N PRO A 621 18.08 6.00 24.43
CA PRO A 621 17.14 7.11 24.42
C PRO A 621 17.73 8.40 23.82
N ASP A 622 17.04 9.03 22.86
CA ASP A 622 17.43 10.33 22.31
C ASP A 622 17.01 11.46 23.27
N GLU A 623 17.98 12.01 24.00
CA GLU A 623 17.77 13.10 24.96
C GLU A 623 17.27 14.41 24.34
N ARG A 624 17.47 14.63 23.03
CA ARG A 624 16.91 15.80 22.33
C ARG A 624 15.43 15.58 22.03
N GLU A 625 15.07 14.36 21.62
CA GLU A 625 13.68 13.98 21.35
C GLU A 625 12.82 14.06 22.61
N LYS A 626 13.36 13.70 23.79
CA LYS A 626 12.66 13.84 25.09
C LYS A 626 12.22 15.27 25.44
N GLN A 627 12.81 16.28 24.81
CA GLN A 627 12.43 17.68 25.01
C GLN A 627 11.26 18.11 24.11
N LEU A 628 10.87 17.25 23.18
CA LEU A 628 9.79 17.48 22.23
C LEU A 628 8.48 16.90 22.77
N GLY A 629 7.38 17.41 22.24
CA GLY A 629 6.05 16.94 22.51
C GLY A 629 5.03 17.95 22.01
N ILE A 630 3.76 17.60 22.16
CA ILE A 630 2.65 18.51 21.89
C ILE A 630 1.81 18.66 23.15
N ARG A 631 1.49 19.90 23.48
CA ARG A 631 0.61 20.25 24.60
C ARG A 631 -0.75 20.63 24.06
N ILE A 632 -1.79 19.92 24.46
CA ILE A 632 -3.16 20.13 24.02
C ILE A 632 -3.97 20.68 25.18
N ARG A 633 -4.52 21.87 24.97
CA ARG A 633 -5.38 22.60 25.90
C ARG A 633 -6.79 22.58 25.36
N SER A 634 -7.70 21.84 25.97
CA SER A 634 -9.07 21.73 25.49
C SER A 634 -10.06 22.31 26.50
N PHE A 635 -11.11 22.97 26.02
CA PHE A 635 -12.23 23.38 26.87
C PHE A 635 -13.20 22.20 27.04
N THR A 636 -13.54 21.90 28.30
CA THR A 636 -14.42 20.79 28.69
C THR A 636 -15.57 21.32 29.55
N GLU A 637 -16.71 20.66 29.45
CA GLU A 637 -17.88 20.88 30.29
C GLU A 637 -17.89 19.89 31.45
N ASP A 638 -18.51 20.23 32.58
CA ASP A 638 -18.69 19.34 33.75
C ASP A 638 -19.44 18.03 33.43
N THR A 639 -20.14 17.98 32.29
CA THR A 639 -20.83 16.77 31.79
C THR A 639 -20.00 15.90 30.85
N ASP A 640 -18.81 16.37 30.42
CA ASP A 640 -17.94 15.62 29.52
C ASP A 640 -17.31 14.41 30.23
N ARG A 641 -16.88 13.42 29.44
CA ARG A 641 -16.02 12.32 29.91
C ARG A 641 -14.69 12.35 29.16
N LEU A 642 -13.61 12.26 29.89
CA LEU A 642 -12.25 12.34 29.37
C LEU A 642 -11.63 10.96 29.36
N TYR A 643 -11.02 10.57 28.24
CA TYR A 643 -10.38 9.28 28.10
C TYR A 643 -8.96 9.41 27.60
N THR A 644 -8.10 8.49 28.07
CA THR A 644 -6.81 8.21 27.45
C THR A 644 -6.56 6.71 27.48
N GLY A 645 -5.72 6.23 26.57
CA GLY A 645 -5.39 4.82 26.44
C GLY A 645 -4.53 4.62 25.22
N PHE A 646 -4.61 3.43 24.65
CA PHE A 646 -3.79 3.04 23.52
C PHE A 646 -4.62 2.41 22.40
N SER A 647 -4.22 2.70 21.17
CA SER A 647 -4.64 2.01 19.94
C SER A 647 -3.41 1.38 19.29
N SER A 648 -3.59 0.32 18.49
CA SER A 648 -2.49 -0.19 17.66
C SER A 648 -1.94 0.89 16.76
N SER A 649 -0.61 1.01 16.65
CA SER A 649 0.05 1.91 15.70
C SER A 649 0.11 1.31 14.30
N VAL A 650 0.04 -0.02 14.18
CA VAL A 650 0.09 -0.82 12.94
C VAL A 650 1.41 -0.70 12.15
N ARG A 651 1.93 0.51 11.94
CA ARG A 651 3.12 0.82 11.14
C ARG A 651 4.37 0.05 11.56
N GLN A 652 4.59 -0.09 12.87
CA GLN A 652 5.77 -0.79 13.40
C GLN A 652 5.58 -2.31 13.50
N GLY A 653 4.37 -2.81 13.24
CA GLY A 653 4.06 -4.24 13.22
C GLY A 653 4.57 -4.98 11.98
N ASN A 654 5.26 -4.32 11.04
CA ASN A 654 5.94 -4.92 9.87
C ASN A 654 5.08 -5.88 9.02
N ASN A 655 3.79 -5.59 8.86
CA ASN A 655 2.82 -6.46 8.19
C ASN A 655 2.76 -7.88 8.79
N ASP A 656 2.87 -8.00 10.12
CA ASP A 656 2.76 -9.26 10.84
C ASP A 656 1.58 -9.21 11.81
N ASP A 657 0.56 -10.04 11.55
CA ASP A 657 -0.66 -10.14 12.36
C ASP A 657 -0.40 -10.47 13.83
N ASP A 658 0.70 -11.17 14.13
CA ASP A 658 1.10 -11.54 15.50
C ASP A 658 1.83 -10.40 16.22
N ALA A 659 2.32 -9.40 15.48
CA ALA A 659 3.12 -8.31 16.03
C ALA A 659 2.29 -7.08 16.44
N LEU A 660 1.11 -6.87 15.83
CA LEU A 660 0.37 -5.60 15.90
C LEU A 660 0.09 -5.10 17.33
N GLU A 661 -0.31 -6.00 18.24
CA GLU A 661 -0.68 -5.66 19.62
C GLU A 661 0.51 -5.20 20.48
N ARG A 662 1.73 -5.43 20.00
CA ARG A 662 2.97 -5.02 20.68
C ARG A 662 3.35 -3.57 20.39
N TYR A 663 2.76 -2.96 19.36
CA TYR A 663 3.08 -1.62 18.88
C TYR A 663 1.86 -0.73 19.03
N LEU A 664 1.87 0.09 20.08
CA LEU A 664 0.72 0.89 20.50
C LEU A 664 1.07 2.38 20.46
N ARG A 665 0.13 3.21 19.99
CA ARG A 665 0.19 4.67 20.07
C ARG A 665 -0.84 5.17 21.10
N PRO A 666 -0.53 6.25 21.82
CA PRO A 666 -1.48 6.81 22.78
C PRO A 666 -2.62 7.55 22.08
N PHE A 667 -3.75 7.70 22.77
CA PHE A 667 -4.80 8.63 22.37
C PHE A 667 -5.32 9.43 23.57
N VAL A 668 -5.92 10.60 23.29
CA VAL A 668 -6.79 11.34 24.21
C VAL A 668 -8.13 11.58 23.54
N MET A 669 -9.21 11.56 24.31
CA MET A 669 -10.56 11.72 23.79
C MET A 669 -11.45 12.50 24.76
N VAL A 670 -12.23 13.43 24.22
CA VAL A 670 -13.32 14.11 24.93
C VAL A 670 -14.64 13.59 24.38
N ARG A 671 -15.44 12.94 25.23
CA ARG A 671 -16.80 12.52 24.91
C ARG A 671 -17.79 13.53 25.46
N ARG A 672 -18.64 14.06 24.58
CA ARG A 672 -19.72 14.99 24.93
C ARG A 672 -21.08 14.41 24.53
N PHE A 673 -22.07 14.61 25.38
CA PHE A 673 -23.48 14.38 25.06
C PHE A 673 -24.13 15.74 24.75
N PRO A 674 -24.30 16.11 23.47
CA PRO A 674 -24.69 17.46 23.07
C PRO A 674 -26.07 17.87 23.59
N CYS A 675 -26.25 19.17 23.79
CA CYS A 675 -27.58 19.80 23.88
C CYS A 675 -28.16 20.03 22.46
N GLU A 676 -29.33 20.67 22.36
CA GLU A 676 -29.98 20.95 21.06
C GLU A 676 -29.13 21.83 20.12
N GLU A 677 -28.22 22.64 20.66
CA GLU A 677 -27.31 23.49 19.88
C GLU A 677 -26.11 22.73 19.29
N GLY A 678 -25.86 21.49 19.73
CA GLY A 678 -24.73 20.67 19.30
C GLY A 678 -23.54 20.71 20.26
N SER A 679 -22.34 20.52 19.73
CA SER A 679 -21.07 20.59 20.46
C SER A 679 -20.07 21.48 19.73
N VAL A 680 -19.27 22.20 20.52
CA VAL A 680 -18.07 22.88 20.04
C VAL A 680 -16.88 22.39 20.86
N PHE A 681 -15.97 21.67 20.19
CA PHE A 681 -14.67 21.33 20.75
C PHE A 681 -13.69 22.46 20.43
N CYS A 682 -13.08 23.03 21.45
CA CYS A 682 -12.11 24.11 21.32
C CYS A 682 -10.79 23.65 21.93
N SER A 683 -9.77 23.49 21.09
CA SER A 683 -8.45 23.03 21.49
C SER A 683 -7.35 23.99 21.00
N VAL A 684 -6.38 24.27 21.85
CA VAL A 684 -5.12 24.93 21.48
C VAL A 684 -3.99 23.92 21.61
N MET A 685 -3.19 23.75 20.56
CA MET A 685 -2.11 22.76 20.52
C MET A 685 -0.76 23.49 20.35
N GLU A 686 0.13 23.38 21.33
CA GLU A 686 1.41 24.11 21.43
C GLU A 686 2.63 23.18 21.31
#